data_AF-A0A7V6ILN8-F1
#
_entry.id   AF-A0A7V6ILN8-F1
#
_cell.length_a   1.000
_cell.length_b   1.000
_cell.length_c   1.000
_cell.angle_alpha   90.00
_cell.angle_beta   90.00
_cell.angle_gamma   90.00
#
_symmetry.space_group_name_H-M   'P 1'
#
loop_
_entity.id
_entity.type
_entity.pdbx_description
1 polymer ?
#
loop_
_entity_poly.entity_id
_entity_poly.type
_entity_poly.pdbx_seq_one_letter_code
_entity_poly.pdbx_strand_id
1 'polypeptide(L)'
;MKKNENKISRLLIISFLLLCNFSLFSQNVSIWDGTDTTIWQQGTGVQSDPFLIENATQFAYLATSVNNGNSYSGTYFRLTTHIDLNGYEWKVIGNSNSTPFQGNFNGDNFTIKGLKITLTGSSPLYVGLFGYLNSAAVRNLHIIGGGKINLTTNNTLTYYIGAIAGYLNASRIDSCSNSTSIVVDRTSTTTTTYNTYVGGIAGYATSNLSFINQTLSKGAIDYNFSLNNSSSSSNTWYHYVGGVVGYVTSGASVTDAGRVNALNITSDIRGYYKNSYVYSGGIAGYMNGSSSNPITIARSYNRGNVSLTLKTNHTYSSSNYAMSSYGYVGGIAGYSSAYNTITDCYNRGRVTPTLHAQSSYSSSYATSNAYSAGILGNMASTTSYTFTNSYNAASIPESCTMTGNGNKNYYHDVLFYNTTTFSATNCYHLQGCCTNNAHYSIPKTQAEMTAPQMLHSLNGGTPGSGIWGADILPYCNAGFPIFNAPRLYEQGITTLPPTDITATSAHLHAFADTNFLDLTSLTNFGFEYRLLGDASFTTFACTPTANVDVTLGQILPCTTYVYRAFAEMNGIYIYGDTFHFTTLCQPVVAMDTTICFGDSFSFHGQTYPQPGTFYQVVNGTTYVLNIHNYPSRDTTIMISILEGEDYYVNGVAYSYSGTYTLNFDTDIHGCDSNVVLILHIIPTQVSVWDGSAQPWVFGDGSQANPYIIENASQLAYMANVINANSLLYKNKYFELIADIDLGGYQWFGIGNSASNPFRGHFEGNNHTIDNLNIDI
;
A
#
# COMPACT_ATOMS: atom_id res chain seq x y z
N MET A 1 -61.04 23.30 -38.22
CA MET A 1 -61.08 24.73 -37.80
C MET A 1 -61.65 24.82 -36.40
N LYS A 2 -61.06 25.68 -35.58
CA LYS A 2 -61.49 26.20 -34.27
C LYS A 2 -60.97 25.50 -33.00
N LYS A 3 -60.09 26.32 -32.40
CA LYS A 3 -59.57 26.50 -31.05
C LYS A 3 -60.67 26.82 -30.01
N ASN A 4 -60.23 26.79 -28.75
CA ASN A 4 -60.79 27.34 -27.50
C ASN A 4 -61.75 26.41 -26.73
N GLU A 5 -61.75 26.28 -25.41
CA GLU A 5 -60.92 26.64 -24.22
C GLU A 5 -61.93 26.66 -23.04
N ASN A 6 -61.49 26.22 -21.85
CA ASN A 6 -62.05 26.52 -20.51
C ASN A 6 -63.42 25.95 -20.09
N LYS A 7 -63.36 24.92 -19.23
CA LYS A 7 -64.04 24.84 -17.90
C LYS A 7 -63.90 23.43 -17.31
N ILE A 8 -62.96 23.19 -16.40
CA ILE A 8 -63.18 22.33 -15.21
C ILE A 8 -62.32 22.90 -14.06
N SER A 9 -62.95 23.70 -13.20
CA SER A 9 -62.42 24.08 -11.89
C SER A 9 -63.07 23.22 -10.81
N ARG A 10 -62.30 22.93 -9.75
CA ARG A 10 -62.71 22.39 -8.43
C ARG A 10 -62.68 20.87 -8.27
N LEU A 11 -61.48 20.30 -8.11
CA LEU A 11 -61.26 19.13 -7.25
C LEU A 11 -59.77 18.89 -6.92
N LEU A 12 -59.08 19.80 -6.19
CA LEU A 12 -57.71 19.51 -5.73
C LEU A 12 -57.16 20.45 -4.64
N ILE A 13 -57.78 20.53 -3.46
CA ILE A 13 -57.11 21.09 -2.25
C ILE A 13 -57.62 20.35 -0.99
N ILE A 14 -57.23 19.09 -0.78
CA ILE A 14 -57.08 18.45 0.54
C ILE A 14 -55.96 17.39 0.43
N SER A 15 -54.71 17.84 0.44
CA SER A 15 -53.54 17.00 0.76
C SER A 15 -52.32 17.91 0.93
N PHE A 16 -52.31 18.65 2.04
CA PHE A 16 -51.16 19.43 2.47
C PHE A 16 -51.15 19.46 3.99
N LEU A 17 -50.85 18.31 4.61
CA LEU A 17 -50.48 18.17 6.03
C LEU A 17 -50.03 16.71 6.30
N LEU A 18 -49.00 16.27 5.58
CA LEU A 18 -48.05 15.29 6.10
C LEU A 18 -46.67 15.93 5.96
N LEU A 19 -46.42 16.93 6.81
CA LEU A 19 -45.05 17.34 7.14
C LEU A 19 -44.42 16.14 7.88
N CYS A 20 -43.92 15.19 7.11
CA CYS A 20 -42.92 14.26 7.59
C CYS A 20 -41.74 15.14 8.00
N ASN A 21 -41.54 15.26 9.32
CA ASN A 21 -40.33 15.83 9.89
C ASN A 21 -39.15 14.99 9.37
N PHE A 22 -38.60 15.37 8.21
CA PHE A 22 -37.20 15.10 7.91
C PHE A 22 -36.39 16.00 8.83
N SER A 23 -36.34 15.61 10.10
CA SER A 23 -35.25 16.01 10.98
C SER A 23 -33.97 15.66 10.25
N LEU A 24 -33.12 16.66 10.05
CA LEU A 24 -31.74 16.51 9.62
C LEU A 24 -31.06 15.49 10.55
N PHE A 25 -31.04 14.21 10.17
CA PHE A 25 -30.19 13.24 10.82
C PHE A 25 -28.77 13.53 10.36
N SER A 26 -28.02 14.22 11.22
CA SER A 26 -26.59 13.91 11.39
C SER A 26 -26.46 12.39 11.37
N GLN A 27 -25.55 11.81 10.60
CA GLN A 27 -25.26 10.37 10.70
C GLN A 27 -24.69 10.14 12.11
N ASN A 28 -25.58 9.97 13.09
CA ASN A 28 -25.22 9.76 14.47
C ASN A 28 -24.43 8.45 14.52
N VAL A 29 -23.18 8.56 14.95
CA VAL A 29 -22.33 7.43 15.29
C VAL A 29 -22.47 7.20 16.78
N SER A 30 -22.88 6.00 17.18
CA SER A 30 -22.90 5.60 18.59
C SER A 30 -21.51 5.11 18.99
N ILE A 31 -20.87 5.84 19.90
CA ILE A 31 -19.54 5.53 20.43
C ILE A 31 -19.69 4.60 21.62
N TRP A 32 -18.96 3.48 21.61
CA TRP A 32 -18.94 2.53 22.71
C TRP A 32 -18.10 3.04 23.87
N ASP A 33 -18.61 2.86 25.09
CA ASP A 33 -17.97 3.22 26.35
C ASP A 33 -17.42 1.98 27.11
N GLY A 34 -17.51 0.79 26.50
CA GLY A 34 -17.10 -0.48 27.11
C GLY A 34 -18.19 -1.17 27.93
N THR A 35 -19.38 -0.58 28.08
CA THR A 35 -20.50 -1.18 28.83
C THR A 35 -21.38 -2.08 27.96
N ASP A 36 -22.09 -3.04 28.57
CA ASP A 36 -22.89 -4.04 27.86
C ASP A 36 -24.23 -4.37 28.55
N THR A 37 -24.77 -3.44 29.35
CA THR A 37 -25.93 -3.70 30.23
C THR A 37 -27.28 -3.32 29.65
N THR A 38 -27.31 -2.62 28.51
CA THR A 38 -28.53 -2.04 27.96
C THR A 38 -29.21 -3.01 27.01
N ILE A 39 -30.44 -3.41 27.33
CA ILE A 39 -31.27 -4.23 26.44
C ILE A 39 -31.95 -3.37 25.36
N TRP A 40 -32.35 -4.00 24.26
CA TRP A 40 -33.15 -3.38 23.20
C TRP A 40 -34.49 -2.91 23.77
N GLN A 41 -34.92 -1.72 23.39
CA GLN A 41 -36.19 -1.14 23.86
C GLN A 41 -37.29 -1.22 22.80
N GLN A 42 -36.93 -1.55 21.56
CA GLN A 42 -37.84 -1.60 20.42
C GLN A 42 -37.69 -2.90 19.63
N GLY A 43 -38.80 -3.31 19.01
CA GLY A 43 -38.93 -4.56 18.29
C GLY A 43 -39.27 -5.75 19.20
N THR A 44 -39.94 -6.75 18.63
CA THR A 44 -40.31 -8.00 19.30
C THR A 44 -39.39 -9.17 18.94
N GLY A 45 -38.45 -8.96 18.01
CA GLY A 45 -37.47 -9.96 17.61
C GLY A 45 -37.97 -10.92 16.52
N VAL A 46 -39.14 -10.68 15.94
CA VAL A 46 -39.66 -11.42 14.77
C VAL A 46 -39.22 -10.74 13.46
N GLN A 47 -39.33 -11.44 12.34
CA GLN A 47 -38.83 -10.93 11.05
C GLN A 47 -39.44 -9.59 10.63
N SER A 48 -40.74 -9.39 10.85
CA SER A 48 -41.45 -8.15 10.52
C SER A 48 -41.20 -7.02 11.52
N ASP A 49 -40.67 -7.34 12.70
CA ASP A 49 -40.46 -6.41 13.81
C ASP A 49 -39.21 -6.81 14.60
N PRO A 50 -38.00 -6.67 14.00
CA PRO A 50 -36.75 -7.13 14.59
C PRO A 50 -36.38 -6.28 15.81
N PHE A 51 -35.63 -6.84 16.75
CA PHE A 51 -35.03 -6.04 17.82
C PHE A 51 -34.11 -4.97 17.22
N LEU A 52 -34.35 -3.71 17.58
CA LEU A 52 -33.57 -2.57 17.09
C LEU A 52 -32.36 -2.33 17.99
N ILE A 53 -31.20 -2.22 17.36
CA ILE A 53 -29.94 -1.88 18.01
C ILE A 53 -29.62 -0.43 17.66
N GLU A 54 -29.98 0.44 18.61
CA GLU A 54 -29.97 1.89 18.50
C GLU A 54 -28.70 2.53 19.05
N ASN A 55 -27.84 1.74 19.72
CA ASN A 55 -26.56 2.19 20.23
C ASN A 55 -25.55 1.04 20.45
N ALA A 56 -24.30 1.41 20.68
CA ALA A 56 -23.18 0.49 20.90
C ALA A 56 -23.33 -0.41 22.13
N THR A 57 -23.89 0.10 23.24
CA THR A 57 -24.11 -0.69 24.46
C THR A 57 -25.14 -1.81 24.24
N GLN A 58 -26.22 -1.55 23.48
CA GLN A 58 -27.19 -2.58 23.07
C GLN A 58 -26.58 -3.64 22.14
N PHE A 59 -25.62 -3.24 21.31
CA PHE A 59 -24.87 -4.17 20.48
C PHE A 59 -23.94 -5.05 21.32
N ALA A 60 -23.21 -4.48 22.27
CA ALA A 60 -22.38 -5.23 23.21
C ALA A 60 -23.21 -6.18 24.09
N TYR A 61 -24.41 -5.78 24.51
CA TYR A 61 -25.33 -6.65 25.25
C TYR A 61 -25.67 -7.95 24.48
N LEU A 62 -25.79 -7.90 23.15
CA LEU A 62 -26.03 -9.11 22.34
C LEU A 62 -24.91 -10.15 22.55
N ALA A 63 -23.64 -9.70 22.58
CA ALA A 63 -22.52 -10.58 22.86
C ALA A 63 -22.62 -11.22 24.25
N THR A 64 -22.97 -10.43 25.26
CA THR A 64 -23.13 -10.92 26.63
C THR A 64 -24.27 -11.91 26.76
N SER A 65 -25.42 -11.62 26.16
CA SER A 65 -26.58 -12.49 26.22
C SER A 65 -26.35 -13.83 25.51
N VAL A 66 -25.74 -13.82 24.32
CA VAL A 66 -25.41 -15.05 23.57
C VAL A 66 -24.43 -15.91 24.36
N ASN A 67 -23.37 -15.30 24.90
CA ASN A 67 -22.35 -16.01 25.65
C ASN A 67 -22.87 -16.54 27.01
N ASN A 68 -24.01 -16.05 27.49
CA ASN A 68 -24.72 -16.58 28.67
C ASN A 68 -25.74 -17.67 28.31
N GLY A 69 -25.83 -18.11 27.05
CA GLY A 69 -26.64 -19.26 26.62
C GLY A 69 -27.89 -18.91 25.80
N ASN A 70 -28.19 -17.64 25.56
CA ASN A 70 -29.33 -17.26 24.72
C ASN A 70 -28.96 -17.37 23.23
N SER A 71 -29.34 -18.46 22.58
CA SER A 71 -28.93 -18.74 21.20
C SER A 71 -29.58 -17.85 20.14
N TYR A 72 -30.77 -17.29 20.43
CA TYR A 72 -31.57 -16.46 19.52
C TYR A 72 -32.03 -17.16 18.23
N SER A 73 -32.20 -18.49 18.28
CA SER A 73 -32.79 -19.23 17.14
C SER A 73 -34.14 -18.65 16.73
N GLY A 74 -34.29 -18.31 15.44
CA GLY A 74 -35.50 -17.70 14.89
C GLY A 74 -35.72 -16.22 15.24
N THR A 75 -34.80 -15.59 15.97
CA THR A 75 -34.88 -14.16 16.34
C THR A 75 -34.19 -13.28 15.30
N TYR A 76 -34.65 -12.03 15.15
CA TYR A 76 -34.14 -11.04 14.20
C TYR A 76 -33.68 -9.75 14.89
N PHE A 77 -32.52 -9.26 14.45
CA PHE A 77 -31.87 -8.03 14.91
C PHE A 77 -31.59 -7.09 13.75
N ARG A 78 -31.68 -5.77 13.99
CA ARG A 78 -31.36 -4.75 12.99
C ARG A 78 -30.63 -3.56 13.61
N LEU A 79 -29.50 -3.16 13.03
CA LEU A 79 -28.85 -1.89 13.38
C LEU A 79 -29.66 -0.70 12.86
N THR A 80 -29.68 0.40 13.63
CA THR A 80 -30.30 1.68 13.20
C THR A 80 -29.33 2.86 13.24
N THR A 81 -28.07 2.61 13.58
CA THR A 81 -27.01 3.62 13.70
C THR A 81 -25.64 2.98 13.42
N HIS A 82 -24.65 3.80 13.03
CA HIS A 82 -23.25 3.39 12.97
C HIS A 82 -22.70 3.19 14.38
N ILE A 83 -21.81 2.21 14.55
CA ILE A 83 -21.19 1.88 15.84
C ILE A 83 -19.69 2.14 15.73
N ASP A 84 -19.13 2.93 16.66
CA ASP A 84 -17.69 3.03 16.88
C ASP A 84 -17.31 2.27 18.15
N LEU A 85 -16.50 1.23 18.03
CA LEU A 85 -16.03 0.43 19.16
C LEU A 85 -14.96 1.15 19.99
N ASN A 86 -14.51 2.33 19.55
CA ASN A 86 -13.74 3.29 20.34
C ASN A 86 -12.44 2.69 20.94
N GLY A 87 -11.83 1.73 20.22
CA GLY A 87 -10.57 1.08 20.61
C GLY A 87 -10.67 0.07 21.77
N TYR A 88 -11.87 -0.21 22.29
CA TYR A 88 -12.10 -1.24 23.31
C TYR A 88 -11.94 -2.66 22.74
N GLU A 89 -11.54 -3.60 23.60
CA GLU A 89 -11.49 -5.02 23.25
C GLU A 89 -12.90 -5.58 23.06
N TRP A 90 -13.15 -6.20 21.90
CA TRP A 90 -14.46 -6.73 21.55
C TRP A 90 -14.72 -8.08 22.22
N LYS A 91 -15.92 -8.21 22.79
CA LYS A 91 -16.45 -9.49 23.28
C LYS A 91 -17.10 -10.24 22.12
N VAL A 92 -16.46 -11.30 21.65
CA VAL A 92 -16.94 -12.15 20.56
C VAL A 92 -18.38 -12.64 20.80
N ILE A 93 -19.28 -12.45 19.84
CA ILE A 93 -20.66 -12.95 19.91
C ILE A 93 -20.66 -14.45 19.59
N GLY A 94 -21.05 -15.29 20.54
CA GLY A 94 -21.04 -16.74 20.34
C GLY A 94 -19.65 -17.32 20.35
N ASN A 95 -18.97 -17.16 21.48
CA ASN A 95 -17.55 -17.45 21.66
C ASN A 95 -17.17 -18.94 21.77
N SER A 96 -18.17 -19.84 21.71
CA SER A 96 -18.03 -21.29 21.87
C SER A 96 -19.06 -22.04 21.01
N ASN A 97 -18.79 -23.31 20.69
CA ASN A 97 -19.76 -24.20 20.07
C ASN A 97 -20.94 -24.58 21.00
N SER A 98 -20.81 -24.35 22.31
CA SER A 98 -21.86 -24.55 23.32
C SER A 98 -22.79 -23.34 23.46
N THR A 99 -22.33 -22.16 23.04
CA THR A 99 -23.08 -20.89 23.10
C THR A 99 -23.09 -20.22 21.72
N PRO A 100 -23.47 -20.92 20.63
CA PRO A 100 -23.43 -20.34 19.29
C PRO A 100 -24.53 -19.28 19.13
N PHE A 101 -24.28 -18.31 18.25
CA PHE A 101 -25.34 -17.44 17.75
C PHE A 101 -26.14 -18.18 16.66
N GLN A 102 -27.47 -18.16 16.78
CA GLN A 102 -28.42 -18.82 15.87
C GLN A 102 -29.49 -17.85 15.32
N GLY A 103 -29.28 -16.54 15.51
CA GLY A 103 -30.21 -15.51 15.07
C GLY A 103 -29.94 -14.97 13.67
N ASN A 104 -30.73 -13.95 13.31
CA ASN A 104 -30.65 -13.24 12.04
C ASN A 104 -30.25 -11.79 12.30
N PHE A 105 -29.02 -11.42 11.97
CA PHE A 105 -28.48 -10.09 12.17
C PHE A 105 -28.42 -9.31 10.85
N ASN A 106 -29.18 -8.22 10.73
CA ASN A 106 -29.11 -7.28 9.61
C ASN A 106 -28.39 -6.01 10.04
N GLY A 107 -27.19 -5.76 9.51
CA GLY A 107 -26.48 -4.51 9.73
C GLY A 107 -27.14 -3.31 9.05
N ASP A 108 -28.10 -3.52 8.15
CA ASP A 108 -28.81 -2.47 7.41
C ASP A 108 -27.88 -1.50 6.65
N ASN A 109 -26.64 -1.95 6.38
CA ASN A 109 -25.50 -1.18 5.83
C ASN A 109 -24.92 -0.13 6.78
N PHE A 110 -25.30 -0.12 8.04
CA PHE A 110 -24.54 0.57 9.07
C PHE A 110 -23.20 -0.13 9.30
N THR A 111 -22.24 0.66 9.79
CA THR A 111 -20.85 0.24 9.96
C THR A 111 -20.54 -0.07 11.41
N ILE A 112 -19.61 -0.99 11.63
CA ILE A 112 -18.93 -1.18 12.92
C ILE A 112 -17.49 -0.77 12.72
N LYS A 113 -17.06 0.30 13.41
CA LYS A 113 -15.72 0.87 13.28
C LYS A 113 -14.81 0.35 14.39
N GLY A 114 -13.57 0.02 14.02
CA GLY A 114 -12.48 -0.21 14.96
C GLY A 114 -12.53 -1.55 15.70
N LEU A 115 -12.89 -2.65 15.03
CA LEU A 115 -12.88 -3.99 15.65
C LEU A 115 -11.48 -4.35 16.18
N LYS A 116 -11.39 -4.57 17.48
CA LYS A 116 -10.14 -4.97 18.16
C LYS A 116 -10.36 -6.24 18.95
N ILE A 117 -9.56 -7.27 18.68
CA ILE A 117 -9.57 -8.52 19.45
C ILE A 117 -8.13 -8.96 19.68
N THR A 118 -7.71 -9.02 20.94
CA THR A 118 -6.39 -9.52 21.34
C THR A 118 -6.50 -10.88 22.03
N LEU A 119 -5.79 -11.88 21.53
CA LEU A 119 -5.80 -13.25 22.04
C LEU A 119 -4.42 -13.66 22.56
N THR A 120 -4.30 -13.76 23.87
CA THR A 120 -3.10 -14.25 24.57
C THR A 120 -3.36 -15.56 25.33
N GLY A 121 -4.62 -15.92 25.54
CA GLY A 121 -5.06 -17.11 26.29
C GLY A 121 -5.53 -18.28 25.42
N SER A 122 -6.27 -19.20 26.02
CA SER A 122 -6.84 -20.41 25.40
C SER A 122 -8.29 -20.27 24.90
N SER A 123 -8.89 -19.10 25.10
CA SER A 123 -10.28 -18.80 24.72
C SER A 123 -10.42 -17.32 24.34
N PRO A 124 -11.30 -16.96 23.40
CA PRO A 124 -12.09 -17.86 22.55
C PRO A 124 -11.28 -18.54 21.45
N LEU A 125 -11.75 -19.71 21.00
CA LEU A 125 -11.20 -20.45 19.86
C LEU A 125 -11.82 -20.04 18.52
N TYR A 126 -13.06 -19.56 18.58
CA TYR A 126 -13.82 -19.04 17.45
C TYR A 126 -13.79 -17.53 17.53
N VAL A 127 -13.14 -16.89 16.57
CA VAL A 127 -12.66 -15.51 16.68
C VAL A 127 -13.20 -14.69 15.52
N GLY A 128 -13.85 -13.59 15.87
CA GLY A 128 -14.47 -12.64 14.94
C GLY A 128 -15.41 -11.71 15.69
N LEU A 129 -16.10 -10.83 14.96
CA LEU A 129 -17.25 -10.13 15.53
C LEU A 129 -18.26 -11.15 16.08
N PHE A 130 -18.52 -12.19 15.30
CA PHE A 130 -19.16 -13.44 15.70
C PHE A 130 -18.12 -14.56 15.80
N GLY A 131 -18.21 -15.41 16.81
CA GLY A 131 -17.33 -16.57 16.97
C GLY A 131 -17.87 -17.75 16.18
N TYR A 132 -18.96 -18.32 16.67
CA TYR A 132 -19.60 -19.52 16.13
C TYR A 132 -21.04 -19.20 15.69
N LEU A 133 -21.26 -19.26 14.38
CA LEU A 133 -22.57 -19.18 13.75
C LEU A 133 -23.12 -20.59 13.51
N ASN A 134 -24.36 -20.85 13.97
CA ASN A 134 -25.04 -22.12 13.74
C ASN A 134 -26.47 -21.89 13.28
N SER A 135 -26.82 -22.27 12.05
CA SER A 135 -28.12 -21.93 11.44
C SER A 135 -28.44 -20.43 11.52
N ALA A 136 -27.43 -19.57 11.45
CA ALA A 136 -27.55 -18.13 11.62
C ALA A 136 -27.38 -17.36 10.29
N ALA A 137 -27.76 -16.10 10.29
CA ALA A 137 -27.53 -15.19 9.17
C ALA A 137 -26.94 -13.85 9.64
N VAL A 138 -25.88 -13.39 8.99
CA VAL A 138 -25.31 -12.04 9.15
C VAL A 138 -25.30 -11.38 7.78
N ARG A 139 -25.97 -10.23 7.65
CA ARG A 139 -26.07 -9.54 6.36
C ARG A 139 -25.94 -8.03 6.43
N ASN A 140 -25.54 -7.41 5.33
CA ASN A 140 -25.46 -5.96 5.16
C ASN A 140 -24.63 -5.28 6.26
N LEU A 141 -23.47 -5.84 6.59
CA LEU A 141 -22.64 -5.40 7.70
C LEU A 141 -21.20 -5.10 7.26
N HIS A 142 -20.70 -3.93 7.64
CA HIS A 142 -19.41 -3.44 7.18
C HIS A 142 -18.52 -3.08 8.37
N ILE A 143 -17.41 -3.82 8.53
CA ILE A 143 -16.40 -3.51 9.55
C ILE A 143 -15.35 -2.59 8.94
N ILE A 144 -15.24 -1.36 9.47
CA ILE A 144 -14.39 -0.29 8.95
C ILE A 144 -13.36 0.20 9.98
N GLY A 145 -12.51 1.17 9.59
CA GLY A 145 -11.61 1.88 10.50
C GLY A 145 -10.31 1.14 10.85
N GLY A 146 -9.91 0.13 10.06
CA GLY A 146 -8.58 -0.46 10.17
C GLY A 146 -8.28 -1.16 11.51
N GLY A 147 -9.29 -1.81 12.09
CA GLY A 147 -9.14 -2.58 13.33
C GLY A 147 -8.08 -3.68 13.26
N LYS A 148 -7.87 -4.39 14.38
CA LYS A 148 -6.87 -5.47 14.47
C LYS A 148 -7.39 -6.69 15.26
N ILE A 149 -7.31 -7.86 14.64
CA ILE A 149 -7.39 -9.15 15.33
C ILE A 149 -5.96 -9.67 15.49
N ASN A 150 -5.51 -9.84 16.72
CA ASN A 150 -4.16 -10.27 17.03
C ASN A 150 -4.17 -11.56 17.86
N LEU A 151 -3.59 -12.63 17.33
CA LEU A 151 -3.38 -13.89 18.04
C LEU A 151 -1.89 -14.12 18.24
N THR A 152 -1.42 -14.04 19.49
CA THR A 152 -0.03 -14.32 19.84
C THR A 152 0.01 -15.34 20.97
N THR A 153 0.34 -16.60 20.66
CA THR A 153 0.24 -17.68 21.66
C THR A 153 1.09 -18.90 21.30
N ASN A 154 1.50 -19.62 22.34
CA ASN A 154 2.25 -20.86 22.26
C ASN A 154 1.47 -22.12 22.68
N ASN A 155 0.16 -22.00 22.91
CA ASN A 155 -0.68 -23.14 23.29
C ASN A 155 -0.87 -24.12 22.12
N THR A 156 -1.53 -25.26 22.36
CA THR A 156 -1.73 -26.33 21.37
C THR A 156 -3.17 -26.39 20.85
N LEU A 157 -3.87 -25.26 20.82
CA LEU A 157 -5.29 -25.21 20.46
C LEU A 157 -5.49 -24.89 18.98
N THR A 158 -6.62 -25.35 18.46
CA THR A 158 -7.08 -25.05 17.10
C THR A 158 -7.92 -23.78 17.12
N TYR A 159 -7.53 -22.81 16.30
CA TYR A 159 -8.24 -21.52 16.19
C TYR A 159 -8.93 -21.38 14.84
N TYR A 160 -10.09 -20.72 14.88
CA TYR A 160 -10.92 -20.36 13.74
C TYR A 160 -11.11 -18.86 13.74
N ILE A 161 -10.51 -18.18 12.76
CA ILE A 161 -10.36 -16.73 12.78
C ILE A 161 -10.95 -16.15 11.50
N GLY A 162 -11.96 -15.31 11.65
CA GLY A 162 -12.40 -14.42 10.59
C GLY A 162 -13.11 -13.20 11.14
N ALA A 163 -12.91 -12.04 10.50
CA ALA A 163 -13.33 -10.78 11.10
C ALA A 163 -14.85 -10.67 11.27
N ILE A 164 -15.63 -11.23 10.34
CA ILE A 164 -17.09 -11.34 10.49
C ILE A 164 -17.42 -12.54 11.37
N ALA A 165 -16.87 -13.72 11.05
CA ALA A 165 -17.12 -14.94 11.81
C ALA A 165 -15.90 -15.87 11.94
N GLY A 166 -15.74 -16.52 13.09
CA GLY A 166 -14.77 -17.62 13.23
C GLY A 166 -15.21 -18.88 12.47
N TYR A 167 -16.47 -19.30 12.65
CA TYR A 167 -16.98 -20.58 12.17
C TYR A 167 -18.43 -20.48 11.69
N LEU A 168 -18.72 -21.05 10.52
CA LEU A 168 -20.06 -21.15 9.94
C LEU A 168 -20.48 -22.62 9.87
N ASN A 169 -21.54 -22.97 10.60
CA ASN A 169 -22.28 -24.21 10.42
C ASN A 169 -23.69 -23.92 9.90
N ALA A 170 -24.02 -24.41 8.71
CA ALA A 170 -25.31 -24.13 8.05
C ALA A 170 -25.72 -22.64 8.12
N SER A 171 -24.76 -21.72 8.00
CA SER A 171 -24.93 -20.29 8.30
C SER A 171 -24.51 -19.40 7.13
N ARG A 172 -25.05 -18.19 7.10
CA ARG A 172 -24.96 -17.29 5.94
C ARG A 172 -24.26 -15.99 6.30
N ILE A 173 -23.28 -15.61 5.49
CA ILE A 173 -22.72 -14.25 5.48
C ILE A 173 -23.00 -13.67 4.11
N ASP A 174 -23.75 -12.57 4.05
CA ASP A 174 -24.22 -11.99 2.80
C ASP A 174 -24.05 -10.47 2.78
N SER A 175 -23.49 -9.89 1.72
CA SER A 175 -23.38 -8.44 1.58
C SER A 175 -22.57 -7.78 2.71
N CYS A 176 -21.44 -8.38 3.08
CA CYS A 176 -20.62 -7.96 4.22
C CYS A 176 -19.18 -7.58 3.82
N SER A 177 -18.55 -6.64 4.51
CA SER A 177 -17.15 -6.27 4.27
C SER A 177 -16.32 -6.11 5.54
N ASN A 178 -15.00 -6.22 5.39
CA ASN A 178 -14.04 -6.09 6.49
C ASN A 178 -12.76 -5.34 6.07
N SER A 179 -12.35 -4.32 6.83
CA SER A 179 -11.01 -3.70 6.75
C SER A 179 -10.07 -3.98 7.93
N THR A 180 -10.50 -4.81 8.89
CA THR A 180 -9.71 -5.25 10.05
C THR A 180 -8.55 -6.15 9.63
N SER A 181 -7.34 -5.79 10.00
CA SER A 181 -6.15 -6.63 9.77
C SER A 181 -6.10 -7.80 10.74
N ILE A 182 -5.60 -8.94 10.29
CA ILE A 182 -5.46 -10.16 11.10
C ILE A 182 -3.97 -10.51 11.20
N VAL A 183 -3.46 -10.59 12.43
CA VAL A 183 -2.08 -10.98 12.74
C VAL A 183 -2.12 -12.24 13.59
N VAL A 184 -1.43 -13.29 13.14
CA VAL A 184 -1.37 -14.59 13.80
C VAL A 184 0.08 -15.01 13.99
N ASP A 185 0.55 -15.01 15.22
CA ASP A 185 1.87 -15.45 15.63
C ASP A 185 1.77 -16.67 16.54
N ARG A 186 2.06 -17.85 15.98
CA ARG A 186 1.95 -19.15 16.65
C ARG A 186 3.32 -19.75 16.84
N THR A 187 3.72 -19.99 18.08
CA THR A 187 4.98 -20.70 18.40
C THR A 187 4.68 -22.04 19.05
N SER A 188 5.34 -23.13 18.66
CA SER A 188 5.19 -24.42 19.34
C SER A 188 6.54 -25.08 19.59
N THR A 189 6.62 -25.78 20.71
CA THR A 189 7.76 -26.66 21.06
C THR A 189 7.32 -28.10 21.33
N THR A 190 6.03 -28.40 21.14
CA THR A 190 5.41 -29.67 21.55
C THR A 190 5.18 -30.59 20.35
N THR A 191 4.88 -31.86 20.62
CA THR A 191 4.43 -32.83 19.59
C THR A 191 2.93 -32.78 19.36
N THR A 192 2.19 -31.94 20.08
CA THR A 192 0.74 -31.82 19.92
C THR A 192 0.43 -31.02 18.67
N THR A 193 -0.16 -31.69 17.67
CA THR A 193 -0.58 -31.07 16.42
C THR A 193 -1.87 -30.30 16.59
N TYR A 194 -1.95 -29.14 15.96
CA TYR A 194 -3.16 -28.32 15.91
C TYR A 194 -3.22 -27.62 14.56
N ASN A 195 -4.43 -27.17 14.21
CA ASN A 195 -4.66 -26.48 12.96
C ASN A 195 -4.91 -25.00 13.22
N THR A 196 -4.76 -24.18 12.18
CA THR A 196 -5.23 -22.80 12.23
C THR A 196 -5.99 -22.49 10.96
N TYR A 197 -7.19 -21.95 11.13
CA TYR A 197 -8.08 -21.57 10.04
C TYR A 197 -8.24 -20.06 10.07
N VAL A 198 -7.78 -19.38 9.02
CA VAL A 198 -7.77 -17.92 8.93
C VAL A 198 -8.42 -17.51 7.62
N GLY A 199 -9.46 -16.69 7.71
CA GLY A 199 -10.07 -16.01 6.58
C GLY A 199 -10.34 -14.55 6.90
N GLY A 200 -10.24 -13.66 5.94
CA GLY A 200 -10.54 -12.24 6.18
C GLY A 200 -12.01 -11.96 6.49
N ILE A 201 -12.91 -12.88 6.14
CA ILE A 201 -14.35 -12.86 6.48
C ILE A 201 -14.68 -14.00 7.45
N ALA A 202 -14.30 -15.23 7.10
CA ALA A 202 -14.65 -16.43 7.86
C ALA A 202 -13.45 -17.37 8.07
N GLY A 203 -13.25 -17.91 9.28
CA GLY A 203 -12.21 -18.93 9.48
C GLY A 203 -12.54 -20.24 8.76
N TYR A 204 -13.77 -20.75 8.94
CA TYR A 204 -14.18 -22.06 8.48
C TYR A 204 -15.66 -22.10 8.09
N ALA A 205 -15.99 -22.74 6.97
CA ALA A 205 -17.35 -22.89 6.49
C ALA A 205 -17.68 -24.36 6.16
N THR A 206 -18.78 -24.87 6.71
CA THR A 206 -19.26 -26.24 6.50
C THR A 206 -20.78 -26.30 6.35
N SER A 207 -21.28 -27.35 5.71
CA SER A 207 -22.67 -27.58 5.27
C SER A 207 -22.99 -26.90 3.94
N ASN A 208 -23.80 -27.58 3.12
CA ASN A 208 -24.39 -27.06 1.89
C ASN A 208 -25.36 -25.89 2.11
N LEU A 209 -25.74 -25.61 3.36
CA LEU A 209 -26.52 -24.43 3.74
C LEU A 209 -25.63 -23.23 4.10
N SER A 210 -24.31 -23.44 4.21
CA SER A 210 -23.38 -22.34 4.45
C SER A 210 -22.94 -21.70 3.15
N PHE A 211 -23.12 -20.39 3.06
CA PHE A 211 -22.59 -19.61 1.95
C PHE A 211 -22.07 -18.26 2.41
N ILE A 212 -20.96 -17.86 1.79
CA ILE A 212 -20.34 -16.55 1.93
C ILE A 212 -20.53 -15.85 0.59
N ASN A 213 -21.40 -14.85 0.57
CA ASN A 213 -21.84 -14.22 -0.67
C ASN A 213 -21.67 -12.71 -0.61
N GLN A 214 -21.27 -12.09 -1.72
CA GLN A 214 -21.19 -10.63 -1.84
C GLN A 214 -20.32 -10.04 -0.72
N THR A 215 -19.05 -10.45 -0.69
CA THR A 215 -18.15 -10.04 0.40
C THR A 215 -16.87 -9.37 -0.08
N LEU A 216 -16.33 -8.47 0.73
CA LEU A 216 -15.03 -7.86 0.48
C LEU A 216 -14.13 -7.93 1.72
N SER A 217 -12.96 -8.53 1.59
CA SER A 217 -11.90 -8.49 2.60
C SER A 217 -10.76 -7.55 2.18
N LYS A 218 -10.59 -6.47 2.93
CA LYS A 218 -9.53 -5.46 2.75
C LYS A 218 -8.42 -5.56 3.80
N GLY A 219 -8.67 -6.09 5.00
CA GLY A 219 -7.63 -6.18 6.02
C GLY A 219 -6.45 -7.07 5.59
N ALA A 220 -5.22 -6.62 5.84
CA ALA A 220 -4.03 -7.46 5.62
C ALA A 220 -4.09 -8.70 6.51
N ILE A 221 -3.53 -9.82 6.05
CA ILE A 221 -3.40 -11.04 6.85
C ILE A 221 -1.92 -11.40 6.94
N ASP A 222 -1.38 -11.33 8.15
CA ASP A 222 -0.01 -11.72 8.47
C ASP A 222 -0.05 -12.98 9.34
N TYR A 223 0.42 -14.10 8.79
CA TYR A 223 0.43 -15.40 9.45
C TYR A 223 1.86 -15.90 9.64
N ASN A 224 2.27 -16.12 10.88
CA ASN A 224 3.56 -16.66 11.23
C ASN A 224 3.39 -17.88 12.13
N PHE A 225 3.87 -19.03 11.66
CA PHE A 225 4.01 -20.24 12.45
C PHE A 225 5.49 -20.56 12.67
N SER A 226 5.86 -20.79 13.93
CA SER A 226 7.20 -21.20 14.34
C SER A 226 7.13 -22.49 15.16
N LEU A 227 7.84 -23.54 14.76
CA LEU A 227 7.97 -24.79 15.50
C LEU A 227 9.45 -25.04 15.82
N ASN A 228 9.75 -25.41 17.06
CA ASN A 228 11.04 -25.96 17.44
C ASN A 228 10.84 -27.24 18.26
N ASN A 229 10.90 -28.39 17.59
CA ASN A 229 10.62 -29.67 18.24
C ASN A 229 11.55 -30.79 17.75
N SER A 230 12.34 -31.33 18.67
CA SER A 230 13.31 -32.40 18.44
C SER A 230 12.79 -33.76 18.94
N SER A 231 11.57 -34.13 18.55
CA SER A 231 11.01 -35.46 18.81
C SER A 231 11.13 -36.37 17.60
N SER A 232 11.33 -37.67 17.80
CA SER A 232 11.29 -38.69 16.75
C SER A 232 9.88 -39.11 16.33
N SER A 233 8.83 -38.48 16.88
CA SER A 233 7.45 -38.69 16.44
C SER A 233 7.17 -37.95 15.13
N SER A 234 6.47 -38.60 14.21
CA SER A 234 5.96 -37.93 13.00
C SER A 234 4.77 -37.06 13.37
N ASN A 235 4.87 -35.76 13.15
CA ASN A 235 3.79 -34.81 13.44
C ASN A 235 3.59 -33.85 12.27
N THR A 236 2.33 -33.54 11.99
CA THR A 236 1.91 -32.70 10.85
C THR A 236 1.04 -31.55 11.33
N TRP A 237 1.39 -30.33 10.92
CA TRP A 237 0.58 -29.13 11.14
C TRP A 237 -0.03 -28.66 9.84
N TYR A 238 -1.29 -28.22 9.92
CA TYR A 238 -2.03 -27.70 8.79
C TYR A 238 -2.41 -26.23 9.04
N HIS A 239 -2.09 -25.40 8.06
CA HIS A 239 -2.29 -23.95 8.10
C HIS A 239 -3.20 -23.60 6.91
N TYR A 240 -4.42 -23.15 7.20
CA TYR A 240 -5.44 -22.86 6.20
C TYR A 240 -5.70 -21.35 6.18
N VAL A 241 -5.09 -20.64 5.22
CA VAL A 241 -5.06 -19.17 5.21
C VAL A 241 -5.64 -18.64 3.90
N GLY A 242 -6.94 -18.31 3.91
CA GLY A 242 -7.61 -17.68 2.78
C GLY A 242 -7.77 -16.18 2.98
N GLY A 243 -7.81 -15.40 1.89
CA GLY A 243 -8.11 -13.98 2.00
C GLY A 243 -9.58 -13.71 2.38
N VAL A 244 -10.51 -14.60 2.04
CA VAL A 244 -11.93 -14.54 2.44
C VAL A 244 -12.25 -15.63 3.45
N VAL A 245 -11.93 -16.89 3.14
CA VAL A 245 -12.22 -18.05 3.98
C VAL A 245 -11.05 -19.01 4.12
N GLY A 246 -10.73 -19.43 5.34
CA GLY A 246 -9.62 -20.35 5.58
C GLY A 246 -9.85 -21.74 4.99
N TYR A 247 -11.00 -22.35 5.32
CA TYR A 247 -11.35 -23.71 4.92
C TYR A 247 -12.82 -23.85 4.58
N VAL A 248 -13.10 -24.46 3.42
CA VAL A 248 -14.45 -24.68 2.91
C VAL A 248 -14.65 -26.19 2.76
N THR A 249 -15.77 -26.72 3.28
CA THR A 249 -16.05 -28.15 3.25
C THR A 249 -17.53 -28.46 3.16
N SER A 250 -17.86 -29.71 2.84
CA SER A 250 -19.20 -30.27 3.03
C SER A 250 -20.28 -29.48 2.28
N GLY A 251 -19.97 -29.01 1.07
CA GLY A 251 -20.92 -28.36 0.17
C GLY A 251 -21.08 -26.86 0.37
N ALA A 252 -20.35 -26.24 1.30
CA ALA A 252 -20.38 -24.79 1.48
C ALA A 252 -19.91 -24.05 0.21
N SER A 253 -20.41 -22.84 -0.03
CA SER A 253 -20.08 -22.05 -1.22
C SER A 253 -19.53 -20.66 -0.89
N VAL A 254 -18.70 -20.14 -1.80
CA VAL A 254 -18.16 -18.78 -1.73
C VAL A 254 -18.39 -18.10 -3.07
N THR A 255 -19.16 -17.03 -3.09
CA THR A 255 -19.54 -16.36 -4.33
C THR A 255 -19.46 -14.85 -4.19
N ASP A 256 -19.19 -14.17 -5.30
CA ASP A 256 -19.18 -12.70 -5.35
C ASP A 256 -18.22 -12.11 -4.29
N ALA A 257 -17.05 -12.74 -4.13
CA ALA A 257 -16.11 -12.44 -3.06
C ALA A 257 -14.84 -11.77 -3.58
N GLY A 258 -14.39 -10.71 -2.89
CA GLY A 258 -13.20 -9.95 -3.23
C GLY A 258 -12.15 -9.97 -2.13
N ARG A 259 -10.88 -10.04 -2.51
CA ARG A 259 -9.72 -9.81 -1.65
C ARG A 259 -8.84 -8.70 -2.20
N VAL A 260 -8.39 -7.79 -1.33
CA VAL A 260 -7.67 -6.59 -1.74
C VAL A 260 -6.22 -6.53 -1.24
N ASN A 261 -5.99 -6.56 0.07
CA ASN A 261 -4.64 -6.35 0.61
C ASN A 261 -3.88 -7.66 0.77
N ALA A 262 -2.58 -7.54 1.00
CA ALA A 262 -1.66 -8.67 0.99
C ALA A 262 -1.99 -9.77 2.02
N LEU A 263 -1.63 -10.98 1.65
CA LEU A 263 -1.56 -12.19 2.46
C LEU A 263 -0.07 -12.52 2.63
N ASN A 264 0.46 -12.41 3.83
CA ASN A 264 1.86 -12.73 4.14
C ASN A 264 1.90 -13.95 5.05
N ILE A 265 2.48 -15.05 4.59
CA ILE A 265 2.46 -16.34 5.30
C ILE A 265 3.88 -16.84 5.49
N THR A 266 4.27 -17.14 6.72
CA THR A 266 5.52 -17.79 7.07
C THR A 266 5.26 -19.06 7.86
N SER A 267 5.86 -20.17 7.44
CA SER A 267 6.00 -21.39 8.24
C SER A 267 7.49 -21.69 8.45
N ASP A 268 7.93 -21.59 9.70
CA ASP A 268 9.29 -21.87 10.15
C ASP A 268 9.31 -23.08 11.09
N ILE A 269 9.69 -24.24 10.56
CA ILE A 269 9.78 -25.46 11.33
C ILE A 269 11.23 -25.89 11.53
N ARG A 270 11.60 -26.16 12.79
CA ARG A 270 12.92 -26.64 13.20
C ARG A 270 12.79 -27.96 13.98
N GLY A 271 13.63 -28.95 13.67
CA GLY A 271 13.58 -30.25 14.32
C GLY A 271 13.95 -31.41 13.40
N TYR A 272 13.22 -32.52 13.54
CA TYR A 272 13.26 -33.69 12.65
C TYR A 272 11.94 -34.45 12.69
N TYR A 273 11.60 -35.18 11.63
CA TYR A 273 10.30 -35.85 11.45
C TYR A 273 9.06 -34.95 11.62
N LYS A 274 9.12 -33.72 11.13
CA LYS A 274 7.98 -32.78 11.17
C LYS A 274 7.51 -32.44 9.77
N ASN A 275 6.20 -32.31 9.61
CA ASN A 275 5.58 -31.86 8.38
C ASN A 275 4.76 -30.59 8.62
N SER A 276 4.84 -29.63 7.70
CA SER A 276 3.98 -28.44 7.71
C SER A 276 3.32 -28.28 6.34
N TYR A 277 2.00 -28.16 6.34
CA TYR A 277 1.19 -27.96 5.15
C TYR A 277 0.54 -26.59 5.22
N VAL A 278 0.95 -25.70 4.34
CA VAL A 278 0.41 -24.35 4.22
C VAL A 278 -0.45 -24.29 2.96
N TYR A 279 -1.73 -24.00 3.15
CA TYR A 279 -2.69 -23.79 2.07
C TYR A 279 -3.11 -22.34 2.07
N SER A 280 -2.82 -21.62 0.99
CA SER A 280 -3.15 -20.21 0.89
C SER A 280 -3.72 -19.80 -0.45
N GLY A 281 -4.84 -19.07 -0.40
CA GLY A 281 -5.47 -18.51 -1.58
C GLY A 281 -6.07 -17.14 -1.30
N GLY A 282 -6.14 -16.27 -2.30
CA GLY A 282 -6.76 -14.95 -2.15
C GLY A 282 -8.23 -15.02 -1.72
N ILE A 283 -8.96 -16.07 -2.09
CA ILE A 283 -10.33 -16.33 -1.63
C ILE A 283 -10.34 -17.43 -0.58
N ALA A 284 -9.89 -18.64 -0.94
CA ALA A 284 -9.94 -19.81 -0.06
C ALA A 284 -8.57 -20.42 0.21
N GLY A 285 -8.29 -20.80 1.46
CA GLY A 285 -7.09 -21.59 1.77
C GLY A 285 -7.20 -23.00 1.18
N TYR A 286 -8.23 -23.73 1.58
CA TYR A 286 -8.46 -25.13 1.19
C TYR A 286 -9.93 -25.43 0.89
N MET A 287 -10.17 -26.14 -0.21
CA MET A 287 -11.49 -26.61 -0.63
C MET A 287 -11.57 -28.14 -0.49
N ASN A 288 -12.41 -28.60 0.44
CA ASN A 288 -12.61 -30.01 0.75
C ASN A 288 -14.01 -30.51 0.39
N GLY A 289 -14.28 -30.64 -0.90
CA GLY A 289 -15.54 -31.18 -1.41
C GLY A 289 -15.46 -32.66 -1.77
N SER A 290 -16.65 -33.22 -2.02
CA SER A 290 -16.85 -34.58 -2.51
C SER A 290 -17.96 -34.60 -3.55
N SER A 291 -18.17 -35.72 -4.24
CA SER A 291 -19.23 -35.85 -5.24
C SER A 291 -20.64 -35.57 -4.67
N SER A 292 -20.88 -35.93 -3.40
CA SER A 292 -22.16 -35.67 -2.72
C SER A 292 -22.28 -34.23 -2.23
N ASN A 293 -21.17 -33.55 -1.98
CA ASN A 293 -21.13 -32.22 -1.39
C ASN A 293 -20.03 -31.37 -2.09
N PRO A 294 -20.22 -31.04 -3.39
CA PRO A 294 -19.24 -30.28 -4.14
C PRO A 294 -19.18 -28.83 -3.64
N ILE A 295 -18.00 -28.22 -3.71
CA ILE A 295 -17.80 -26.82 -3.34
C ILE A 295 -17.72 -25.96 -4.59
N THR A 296 -18.30 -24.76 -4.52
CA THR A 296 -18.21 -23.76 -5.57
C THR A 296 -17.55 -22.49 -5.04
N ILE A 297 -16.49 -22.04 -5.73
CA ILE A 297 -16.01 -20.66 -5.69
C ILE A 297 -16.37 -20.02 -7.03
N ALA A 298 -17.21 -18.98 -7.03
CA ALA A 298 -17.60 -18.32 -8.27
C ALA A 298 -17.55 -16.78 -8.19
N ARG A 299 -17.36 -16.13 -9.34
CA ARG A 299 -17.47 -14.66 -9.50
C ARG A 299 -16.66 -13.91 -8.46
N SER A 300 -15.43 -14.35 -8.24
CA SER A 300 -14.59 -13.85 -7.14
C SER A 300 -13.24 -13.37 -7.65
N TYR A 301 -12.65 -12.39 -6.98
CA TYR A 301 -11.35 -11.85 -7.37
C TYR A 301 -10.37 -11.68 -6.23
N ASN A 302 -9.08 -11.77 -6.57
CA ASN A 302 -7.99 -11.38 -5.71
C ASN A 302 -7.11 -10.30 -6.35
N ARG A 303 -6.86 -9.22 -5.62
CA ARG A 303 -5.87 -8.18 -5.97
C ARG A 303 -4.66 -8.20 -5.02
N GLY A 304 -4.83 -8.79 -3.84
CA GLY A 304 -3.80 -8.80 -2.82
C GLY A 304 -2.68 -9.77 -3.16
N ASN A 305 -1.44 -9.33 -3.00
CA ASN A 305 -0.30 -10.22 -3.14
C ASN A 305 -0.43 -11.40 -2.17
N VAL A 306 -0.08 -12.60 -2.62
CA VAL A 306 -0.01 -13.81 -1.80
C VAL A 306 1.44 -14.23 -1.68
N SER A 307 2.05 -13.91 -0.54
CA SER A 307 3.47 -14.14 -0.25
C SER A 307 3.62 -15.31 0.71
N LEU A 308 4.34 -16.35 0.30
CA LEU A 308 4.62 -17.53 1.13
C LEU A 308 6.12 -17.64 1.41
N THR A 309 6.47 -17.84 2.67
CA THR A 309 7.82 -18.22 3.10
C THR A 309 7.79 -19.56 3.82
N LEU A 310 8.55 -20.54 3.32
CA LEU A 310 8.78 -21.82 3.99
C LEU A 310 10.23 -21.87 4.48
N LYS A 311 10.42 -22.13 5.77
CA LYS A 311 11.72 -22.42 6.39
C LYS A 311 11.66 -23.81 7.02
N THR A 312 12.42 -24.74 6.47
CA THR A 312 12.49 -26.13 6.93
C THR A 312 13.90 -26.43 7.41
N ASN A 313 14.09 -26.53 8.73
CA ASN A 313 15.41 -26.65 9.36
C ASN A 313 15.56 -28.01 10.07
N HIS A 314 16.19 -28.95 9.38
CA HIS A 314 16.53 -30.27 9.91
C HIS A 314 17.76 -30.20 10.81
N THR A 315 17.60 -30.58 12.07
CA THR A 315 18.61 -30.45 13.14
C THR A 315 19.14 -31.78 13.66
N TYR A 316 18.69 -32.90 13.09
CA TYR A 316 19.18 -34.23 13.48
C TYR A 316 20.45 -34.62 12.73
N SER A 317 21.35 -35.30 13.41
CA SER A 317 22.65 -35.72 12.89
C SER A 317 22.65 -37.14 12.30
N SER A 318 21.51 -37.65 11.84
CA SER A 318 21.43 -38.96 11.18
C SER A 318 20.47 -38.95 9.99
N SER A 319 20.50 -40.03 9.21
CA SER A 319 19.69 -40.24 8.02
C SER A 319 18.22 -40.59 8.27
N ASN A 320 17.86 -40.81 9.53
CA ASN A 320 16.49 -41.11 9.92
C ASN A 320 15.74 -39.80 10.19
N TYR A 321 14.44 -39.76 9.88
CA TYR A 321 13.54 -38.66 10.24
C TYR A 321 13.61 -37.39 9.40
N ALA A 322 13.53 -37.54 8.07
CA ALA A 322 13.34 -36.41 7.15
C ALA A 322 12.16 -35.51 7.55
N MET A 323 12.26 -34.22 7.24
CA MET A 323 11.19 -33.25 7.50
C MET A 323 10.87 -32.44 6.26
N SER A 324 9.60 -32.06 6.13
CA SER A 324 9.08 -31.45 4.91
C SER A 324 8.12 -30.30 5.20
N SER A 325 8.23 -29.23 4.42
CA SER A 325 7.18 -28.22 4.31
C SER A 325 6.58 -28.25 2.91
N TYR A 326 5.26 -28.10 2.84
CA TYR A 326 4.48 -28.02 1.60
C TYR A 326 3.69 -26.73 1.60
N GLY A 327 3.85 -25.93 0.55
CA GLY A 327 3.11 -24.71 0.31
C GLY A 327 2.25 -24.86 -0.93
N TYR A 328 0.96 -24.68 -0.80
CA TYR A 328 0.01 -24.65 -1.91
C TYR A 328 -0.58 -23.25 -1.97
N VAL A 329 -0.18 -22.49 -2.99
CA VAL A 329 -0.45 -21.05 -3.06
C VAL A 329 -1.11 -20.71 -4.39
N GLY A 330 -2.33 -20.19 -4.33
CA GLY A 330 -3.04 -19.72 -5.51
C GLY A 330 -3.52 -18.27 -5.36
N GLY A 331 -3.75 -17.59 -6.48
CA GLY A 331 -4.41 -16.28 -6.43
C GLY A 331 -5.85 -16.36 -5.92
N ILE A 332 -6.58 -17.45 -6.19
CA ILE A 332 -7.96 -17.66 -5.72
C ILE A 332 -8.02 -18.72 -4.61
N ALA A 333 -7.42 -19.89 -4.84
CA ALA A 333 -7.47 -21.01 -3.90
C ALA A 333 -6.09 -21.67 -3.71
N GLY A 334 -5.74 -22.06 -2.49
CA GLY A 334 -4.47 -22.75 -2.24
C GLY A 334 -4.48 -24.19 -2.75
N TYR A 335 -5.42 -24.99 -2.25
CA TYR A 335 -5.60 -26.38 -2.66
C TYR A 335 -7.08 -26.72 -2.81
N SER A 336 -7.38 -27.61 -3.74
CA SER A 336 -8.74 -28.11 -3.93
C SER A 336 -8.77 -29.61 -4.19
N SER A 337 -9.63 -30.30 -3.44
CA SER A 337 -9.98 -31.70 -3.68
C SER A 337 -10.74 -31.89 -5.01
N ALA A 338 -11.05 -33.13 -5.38
CA ALA A 338 -11.92 -33.43 -6.51
C ALA A 338 -13.36 -32.89 -6.32
N TYR A 339 -14.15 -32.86 -7.39
CA TYR A 339 -15.59 -32.50 -7.41
C TYR A 339 -15.93 -31.01 -7.25
N ASN A 340 -14.93 -30.15 -7.11
CA ASN A 340 -15.17 -28.73 -6.87
C ASN A 340 -15.24 -27.91 -8.16
N THR A 341 -15.77 -26.70 -8.03
CA THR A 341 -15.90 -25.72 -9.12
C THR A 341 -15.17 -24.43 -8.78
N ILE A 342 -14.36 -23.94 -9.72
CA ILE A 342 -13.90 -22.54 -9.77
C ILE A 342 -14.37 -21.94 -11.09
N THR A 343 -15.17 -20.88 -11.04
CA THR A 343 -15.68 -20.22 -12.25
C THR A 343 -15.79 -18.71 -12.13
N ASP A 344 -15.65 -18.00 -13.24
CA ASP A 344 -15.88 -16.56 -13.32
C ASP A 344 -14.94 -15.75 -12.39
N CYS A 345 -13.74 -16.28 -12.11
CA CYS A 345 -12.82 -15.72 -11.13
C CYS A 345 -11.59 -15.10 -11.78
N TYR A 346 -10.96 -14.13 -11.09
CA TYR A 346 -9.67 -13.64 -11.57
C TYR A 346 -8.69 -13.26 -10.46
N ASN A 347 -7.40 -13.36 -10.80
CA ASN A 347 -6.32 -12.93 -9.91
C ASN A 347 -5.49 -11.81 -10.56
N ARG A 348 -5.18 -10.79 -9.78
CA ARG A 348 -4.23 -9.71 -10.09
C ARG A 348 -3.13 -9.57 -9.05
N GLY A 349 -3.30 -10.18 -7.87
CA GLY A 349 -2.29 -10.18 -6.82
C GLY A 349 -1.14 -11.12 -7.14
N ARG A 350 0.09 -10.62 -7.03
CA ARG A 350 1.30 -11.40 -7.30
C ARG A 350 1.39 -12.59 -6.35
N VAL A 351 1.74 -13.76 -6.85
CA VAL A 351 1.98 -14.95 -6.02
C VAL A 351 3.48 -15.18 -5.90
N THR A 352 4.02 -15.06 -4.68
CA THR A 352 5.47 -15.06 -4.45
C THR A 352 5.87 -16.05 -3.34
N PRO A 353 6.35 -17.25 -3.70
CA PRO A 353 6.95 -18.15 -2.74
C PRO A 353 8.42 -17.77 -2.46
N THR A 354 8.92 -18.17 -1.29
CA THR A 354 10.32 -18.14 -0.87
C THR A 354 10.61 -19.41 -0.07
N LEU A 355 11.65 -20.15 -0.46
CA LEU A 355 11.96 -21.46 0.10
C LEU A 355 13.34 -21.46 0.78
N HIS A 356 13.37 -22.00 1.98
CA HIS A 356 14.60 -22.27 2.71
C HIS A 356 14.54 -23.68 3.28
N ALA A 357 15.51 -24.51 2.90
CA ALA A 357 15.66 -25.85 3.46
C ALA A 357 17.11 -26.08 3.87
N GLN A 358 17.32 -26.36 5.16
CA GLN A 358 18.64 -26.57 5.78
C GLN A 358 18.68 -27.92 6.49
N SER A 359 19.76 -28.68 6.29
CA SER A 359 20.06 -29.94 6.94
C SER A 359 21.37 -29.83 7.71
N SER A 360 21.34 -30.26 8.97
CA SER A 360 22.54 -30.39 9.83
C SER A 360 23.31 -31.69 9.57
N TYR A 361 22.80 -32.55 8.68
CA TYR A 361 23.44 -33.78 8.24
C TYR A 361 24.02 -33.60 6.83
N SER A 362 24.97 -34.45 6.43
CA SER A 362 25.65 -34.38 5.13
C SER A 362 24.72 -34.53 3.92
N SER A 363 23.52 -35.10 4.12
CA SER A 363 22.50 -35.28 3.08
C SER A 363 21.25 -34.39 3.33
N SER A 364 20.48 -34.15 2.28
CA SER A 364 19.32 -33.25 2.23
C SER A 364 18.05 -33.78 2.91
N TYR A 365 18.04 -33.88 4.25
CA TYR A 365 16.88 -34.36 5.03
C TYR A 365 15.83 -33.29 5.37
N ALA A 366 16.03 -32.05 4.92
CA ALA A 366 15.00 -31.02 4.91
C ALA A 366 14.52 -30.81 3.48
N THR A 367 13.19 -30.78 3.28
CA THR A 367 12.59 -30.46 1.98
C THR A 367 11.56 -29.34 2.11
N SER A 368 11.61 -28.35 1.23
CA SER A 368 10.53 -27.37 1.05
C SER A 368 9.95 -27.49 -0.35
N ASN A 369 8.65 -27.74 -0.47
CA ASN A 369 7.94 -27.81 -1.74
C ASN A 369 6.96 -26.64 -1.83
N ALA A 370 6.96 -25.88 -2.92
CA ALA A 370 5.91 -24.92 -3.24
C ALA A 370 5.23 -25.27 -4.56
N TYR A 371 3.91 -25.30 -4.53
CA TYR A 371 3.01 -25.40 -5.68
C TYR A 371 2.28 -24.07 -5.79
N SER A 372 2.61 -23.30 -6.83
CA SER A 372 2.17 -21.92 -7.00
C SER A 372 1.40 -21.76 -8.30
N ALA A 373 0.24 -21.11 -8.27
CA ALA A 373 -0.42 -20.77 -9.52
C ALA A 373 -1.24 -19.48 -9.46
N GLY A 374 -1.56 -18.91 -10.62
CA GLY A 374 -2.34 -17.69 -10.69
C GLY A 374 -3.76 -17.83 -10.15
N ILE A 375 -4.39 -19.01 -10.22
CA ILE A 375 -5.74 -19.22 -9.68
C ILE A 375 -5.74 -20.27 -8.57
N LEU A 376 -5.32 -21.51 -8.83
CA LEU A 376 -5.39 -22.61 -7.88
C LEU A 376 -4.02 -23.27 -7.67
N GLY A 377 -3.45 -23.13 -6.48
CA GLY A 377 -2.09 -23.61 -6.19
C GLY A 377 -1.87 -25.10 -6.49
N ASN A 378 -2.82 -25.97 -6.12
CA ASN A 378 -2.83 -27.37 -6.56
C ASN A 378 -4.25 -27.90 -6.71
N MET A 379 -4.51 -28.56 -7.84
CA MET A 379 -5.75 -29.27 -8.12
C MET A 379 -5.51 -30.76 -7.91
N ALA A 380 -6.23 -31.40 -6.98
CA ALA A 380 -6.00 -32.80 -6.64
C ALA A 380 -6.42 -33.79 -7.74
N SER A 381 -7.45 -33.44 -8.51
CA SER A 381 -7.97 -34.26 -9.61
C SER A 381 -8.59 -33.34 -10.66
N THR A 382 -8.37 -33.68 -11.93
CA THR A 382 -8.86 -32.95 -13.09
C THR A 382 -10.09 -33.59 -13.73
N THR A 383 -10.34 -34.88 -13.49
CA THR A 383 -11.43 -35.62 -14.14
C THR A 383 -12.81 -35.30 -13.58
N SER A 384 -12.86 -34.81 -12.34
CA SER A 384 -14.12 -34.47 -11.65
C SER A 384 -14.17 -33.00 -11.26
N TYR A 385 -13.32 -32.15 -11.83
CA TYR A 385 -13.23 -30.74 -11.49
C TYR A 385 -13.83 -29.87 -12.58
N THR A 386 -14.57 -28.83 -12.19
CA THR A 386 -15.04 -27.81 -13.12
C THR A 386 -14.20 -26.56 -12.95
N PHE A 387 -13.42 -26.22 -13.98
CA PHE A 387 -12.60 -25.00 -13.98
C PHE A 387 -12.88 -24.22 -15.27
N THR A 388 -13.56 -23.08 -15.13
CA THR A 388 -14.10 -22.35 -16.28
C THR A 388 -13.98 -20.85 -16.11
N ASN A 389 -13.97 -20.14 -17.25
CA ASN A 389 -14.22 -18.70 -17.31
C ASN A 389 -13.40 -17.84 -16.33
N SER A 390 -12.14 -18.20 -16.13
CA SER A 390 -11.28 -17.57 -15.11
C SER A 390 -9.97 -17.10 -15.71
N TYR A 391 -9.37 -16.04 -15.17
CA TYR A 391 -8.10 -15.54 -15.71
C TYR A 391 -7.11 -15.05 -14.67
N ASN A 392 -5.82 -15.26 -14.95
CA ASN A 392 -4.74 -14.69 -14.17
C ASN A 392 -4.10 -13.50 -14.90
N ALA A 393 -4.11 -12.34 -14.25
CA ALA A 393 -3.39 -11.15 -14.68
C ALA A 393 -2.24 -10.77 -13.74
N ALA A 394 -1.93 -11.61 -12.75
CA ALA A 394 -0.82 -11.39 -11.83
C ALA A 394 0.47 -12.04 -12.30
N SER A 395 1.61 -11.46 -11.91
CA SER A 395 2.91 -12.11 -12.11
C SER A 395 3.05 -13.38 -11.26
N ILE A 396 3.44 -14.48 -11.91
CA ILE A 396 3.86 -15.73 -11.29
C ILE A 396 5.33 -15.93 -11.69
N PRO A 397 6.27 -15.90 -10.74
CA PRO A 397 7.69 -15.86 -11.09
C PRO A 397 8.16 -17.23 -11.62
N GLU A 398 9.06 -17.24 -12.59
CA GLU A 398 9.66 -18.48 -13.14
C GLU A 398 10.57 -19.18 -12.11
N SER A 399 11.18 -18.39 -11.25
CA SER A 399 12.02 -18.87 -10.16
C SER A 399 11.67 -18.12 -8.88
N CYS A 400 11.90 -18.77 -7.74
CA CYS A 400 11.75 -18.14 -6.44
C CYS A 400 13.07 -18.13 -5.67
N THR A 401 13.15 -17.30 -4.65
CA THR A 401 14.31 -17.27 -3.75
C THR A 401 14.41 -18.62 -3.03
N MET A 402 15.53 -19.31 -3.24
CA MET A 402 15.81 -20.65 -2.69
C MET A 402 17.15 -20.66 -1.96
N THR A 403 17.20 -21.06 -0.69
CA THR A 403 18.43 -21.04 0.13
C THR A 403 18.60 -22.29 1.02
N GLY A 404 19.82 -22.51 1.52
CA GLY A 404 20.18 -23.65 2.38
C GLY A 404 20.59 -24.91 1.61
N ASN A 405 21.11 -25.93 2.30
CA ASN A 405 21.68 -27.16 1.70
C ASN A 405 20.71 -28.36 1.55
N GLY A 406 19.43 -28.24 1.95
CA GLY A 406 18.39 -29.27 1.79
C GLY A 406 17.82 -29.39 0.37
N ASN A 407 16.62 -29.94 0.20
CA ASN A 407 15.87 -29.95 -1.07
C ASN A 407 14.87 -28.78 -1.14
N LYS A 408 14.79 -28.10 -2.28
CA LYS A 408 13.78 -27.05 -2.53
C LYS A 408 13.18 -27.31 -3.90
N ASN A 409 11.88 -27.54 -3.93
CA ASN A 409 11.16 -27.83 -5.16
C ASN A 409 10.12 -26.73 -5.39
N TYR A 410 10.24 -26.05 -6.53
CA TYR A 410 9.29 -25.03 -6.94
C TYR A 410 8.55 -25.50 -8.18
N TYR A 411 7.24 -25.64 -8.02
CA TYR A 411 6.31 -26.03 -9.07
C TYR A 411 5.36 -24.86 -9.31
N HIS A 412 5.20 -24.46 -10.57
CA HIS A 412 4.34 -23.34 -10.90
C HIS A 412 3.56 -23.52 -12.20
N ASP A 413 2.43 -22.83 -12.29
CA ASP A 413 1.57 -22.75 -13.46
C ASP A 413 0.82 -21.41 -13.47
N VAL A 414 0.21 -21.05 -14.58
CA VAL A 414 -0.50 -19.78 -14.76
C VAL A 414 -1.91 -19.83 -14.20
N LEU A 415 -2.59 -20.98 -14.33
CA LEU A 415 -3.92 -21.16 -13.77
C LEU A 415 -3.87 -22.07 -12.56
N PHE A 416 -3.38 -23.29 -12.73
CA PHE A 416 -3.33 -24.26 -11.65
C PHE A 416 -2.25 -25.30 -11.87
N TYR A 417 -1.67 -25.79 -10.78
CA TYR A 417 -0.74 -26.92 -10.88
C TYR A 417 -1.47 -28.26 -10.80
N ASN A 418 -1.27 -29.10 -11.82
CA ASN A 418 -1.60 -30.53 -11.85
C ASN A 418 -0.73 -31.24 -12.91
N THR A 419 -0.47 -32.54 -12.75
CA THR A 419 0.40 -33.32 -13.65
C THR A 419 -0.33 -34.05 -14.80
N THR A 420 -1.62 -33.76 -15.02
CA THR A 420 -2.48 -34.44 -16.02
C THR A 420 -2.96 -33.47 -17.10
N THR A 421 -3.33 -34.00 -18.28
CA THR A 421 -3.91 -33.25 -19.40
C THR A 421 -5.37 -32.87 -19.10
N PHE A 422 -5.65 -31.61 -18.79
CA PHE A 422 -6.99 -31.10 -18.50
C PHE A 422 -7.31 -29.90 -19.39
N SER A 423 -8.41 -29.89 -20.12
CA SER A 423 -8.77 -28.70 -20.90
C SER A 423 -9.61 -27.74 -20.06
N ALA A 424 -9.03 -26.64 -19.60
CA ALA A 424 -9.82 -25.56 -19.00
C ALA A 424 -10.60 -24.81 -20.09
N THR A 425 -11.83 -24.41 -19.78
CA THR A 425 -12.73 -23.78 -20.75
C THR A 425 -12.81 -22.28 -20.50
N ASN A 426 -12.64 -21.46 -21.55
CA ASN A 426 -12.70 -19.99 -21.47
C ASN A 426 -11.76 -19.39 -20.42
N CYS A 427 -10.57 -19.94 -20.24
CA CYS A 427 -9.62 -19.44 -19.27
C CYS A 427 -8.46 -18.70 -19.94
N TYR A 428 -8.03 -17.60 -19.33
CA TYR A 428 -7.08 -16.66 -19.94
C TYR A 428 -5.92 -16.32 -19.02
N HIS A 429 -4.86 -15.74 -19.58
CA HIS A 429 -3.79 -15.16 -18.80
C HIS A 429 -3.18 -13.92 -19.45
N LEU A 430 -2.65 -13.01 -18.65
CA LEU A 430 -2.01 -11.80 -19.14
C LEU A 430 -0.68 -12.16 -19.81
N GLN A 431 -0.48 -11.70 -21.04
CA GLN A 431 0.79 -11.91 -21.76
C GLN A 431 1.97 -11.41 -20.93
N GLY A 432 3.00 -12.25 -20.78
CA GLY A 432 4.20 -11.93 -20.00
C GLY A 432 4.04 -12.05 -18.48
N CYS A 433 2.88 -12.46 -17.95
CA CYS A 433 2.73 -12.69 -16.51
C CYS A 433 3.56 -13.87 -15.97
N CYS A 434 4.05 -14.72 -16.89
CA CYS A 434 4.74 -15.98 -16.67
C CYS A 434 5.51 -16.36 -17.95
N THR A 435 6.69 -16.96 -17.82
CA THR A 435 7.52 -17.40 -18.96
C THR A 435 7.30 -18.87 -19.33
N ASN A 436 6.92 -19.74 -18.37
CA ASN A 436 6.69 -21.18 -18.58
C ASN A 436 5.32 -21.65 -18.06
N ASN A 437 4.79 -22.74 -18.65
CA ASN A 437 3.58 -23.47 -18.23
C ASN A 437 2.26 -22.68 -18.25
N ALA A 438 1.90 -22.08 -19.38
CA ALA A 438 0.56 -21.54 -19.62
C ALA A 438 -0.47 -22.65 -19.93
N HIS A 439 -0.35 -23.81 -19.29
CA HIS A 439 -1.20 -24.94 -19.60
C HIS A 439 -2.66 -24.53 -19.49
N TYR A 440 -3.44 -24.92 -20.49
CA TYR A 440 -4.90 -24.86 -20.43
C TYR A 440 -5.49 -23.45 -20.43
N SER A 441 -4.73 -22.44 -20.87
CA SER A 441 -5.18 -21.04 -20.91
C SER A 441 -4.79 -20.32 -22.19
N ILE A 442 -5.53 -19.28 -22.54
CA ILE A 442 -5.29 -18.46 -23.74
C ILE A 442 -4.64 -17.12 -23.34
N PRO A 443 -3.49 -16.74 -23.92
CA PRO A 443 -2.85 -15.45 -23.64
C PRO A 443 -3.72 -14.29 -24.13
N LYS A 444 -3.82 -13.23 -23.33
CA LYS A 444 -4.53 -11.99 -23.62
C LYS A 444 -3.68 -10.78 -23.24
N THR A 445 -3.77 -9.71 -24.01
CA THR A 445 -3.21 -8.41 -23.66
C THR A 445 -4.01 -7.76 -22.53
N GLN A 446 -3.43 -6.78 -21.83
CA GLN A 446 -4.16 -6.02 -20.82
C GLN A 446 -5.40 -5.34 -21.42
N ALA A 447 -5.29 -4.76 -22.63
CA ALA A 447 -6.41 -4.12 -23.31
C ALA A 447 -7.58 -5.07 -23.58
N GLU A 448 -7.30 -6.33 -23.92
CA GLU A 448 -8.36 -7.35 -24.07
C GLU A 448 -8.99 -7.75 -22.73
N MET A 449 -8.21 -7.78 -21.64
CA MET A 449 -8.70 -8.11 -20.30
C MET A 449 -9.56 -7.01 -19.67
N THR A 450 -9.35 -5.75 -20.07
CA THR A 450 -10.15 -4.61 -19.62
C THR A 450 -11.30 -4.27 -20.59
N ALA A 451 -11.40 -4.97 -21.72
CA ALA A 451 -12.43 -4.72 -22.72
C ALA A 451 -13.82 -5.22 -22.28
N PRO A 452 -14.92 -4.64 -22.80
CA PRO A 452 -16.28 -5.09 -22.53
C PRO A 452 -16.53 -6.58 -22.85
N GLN A 453 -15.76 -7.19 -23.75
CA GLN A 453 -15.85 -8.61 -24.06
C GLN A 453 -15.37 -9.51 -22.92
N MET A 454 -14.36 -9.09 -22.15
CA MET A 454 -13.92 -9.81 -20.95
C MET A 454 -15.00 -9.73 -19.87
N LEU A 455 -15.61 -8.55 -19.72
CA LEU A 455 -16.74 -8.34 -18.81
C LEU A 455 -17.93 -9.25 -19.16
N HIS A 456 -18.28 -9.32 -20.44
CA HIS A 456 -19.32 -10.21 -20.95
C HIS A 456 -18.99 -11.69 -20.68
N SER A 457 -17.73 -12.07 -20.91
CA SER A 457 -17.23 -13.43 -20.65
C SER A 457 -17.38 -13.78 -19.18
N LEU A 458 -16.83 -12.98 -18.25
CA LEU A 458 -16.95 -13.19 -16.80
C LEU A 458 -18.40 -13.23 -16.30
N ASN A 459 -19.30 -12.51 -16.96
CA ASN A 459 -20.73 -12.58 -16.65
C ASN A 459 -21.41 -13.83 -17.22
N GLY A 460 -20.73 -14.69 -17.98
CA GLY A 460 -21.29 -15.90 -18.55
C GLY A 460 -22.23 -15.66 -19.73
N GLY A 461 -22.13 -14.50 -20.41
CA GLY A 461 -22.93 -14.17 -21.59
C GLY A 461 -23.94 -13.03 -21.36
N THR A 462 -25.01 -13.02 -22.18
CA THR A 462 -26.13 -12.06 -22.09
C THR A 462 -27.43 -12.83 -21.81
N PRO A 463 -28.18 -12.53 -20.73
CA PRO A 463 -28.01 -11.38 -19.82
C PRO A 463 -26.85 -11.55 -18.83
N GLY A 464 -26.28 -12.75 -18.70
CA GLY A 464 -25.18 -13.06 -17.79
C GLY A 464 -25.53 -12.85 -16.31
N SER A 465 -24.53 -12.86 -15.44
CA SER A 465 -24.70 -12.67 -14.00
C SER A 465 -24.99 -11.22 -13.59
N GLY A 466 -24.51 -10.25 -14.38
CA GLY A 466 -24.57 -8.83 -14.06
C GLY A 466 -23.73 -8.40 -12.85
N ILE A 467 -23.03 -9.32 -12.19
CA ILE A 467 -22.20 -9.07 -11.01
C ILE A 467 -20.95 -8.29 -11.38
N TRP A 468 -20.32 -8.61 -12.51
CA TRP A 468 -19.17 -7.85 -12.97
C TRP A 468 -19.62 -6.60 -13.71
N GLY A 469 -19.06 -5.45 -13.32
CA GLY A 469 -19.16 -4.15 -13.98
C GLY A 469 -17.82 -3.69 -14.54
N ALA A 470 -17.86 -2.70 -15.43
CA ALA A 470 -16.66 -2.04 -15.92
C ALA A 470 -16.03 -1.19 -14.81
N ASP A 471 -14.70 -1.18 -14.73
CA ASP A 471 -13.98 -0.18 -13.94
C ASP A 471 -13.95 1.11 -14.76
N ILE A 472 -14.71 2.11 -14.30
CA ILE A 472 -14.85 3.41 -14.95
C ILE A 472 -13.99 4.40 -14.17
N LEU A 473 -13.42 5.37 -14.89
CA LEU A 473 -12.58 6.43 -14.35
C LEU A 473 -13.27 7.21 -13.20
N PRO A 474 -12.53 7.62 -12.14
CA PRO A 474 -11.14 7.24 -11.82
C PRO A 474 -11.01 5.73 -11.56
N TYR A 475 -10.01 5.08 -12.17
CA TYR A 475 -9.88 3.63 -12.08
C TYR A 475 -9.61 3.20 -10.65
N CYS A 476 -10.46 2.30 -10.15
CA CYS A 476 -10.29 1.71 -8.83
C CYS A 476 -9.65 0.32 -8.90
N ASN A 477 -9.48 -0.24 -10.10
CA ASN A 477 -8.92 -1.56 -10.39
C ASN A 477 -8.15 -1.58 -11.72
N ALA A 478 -7.48 -0.47 -12.08
CA ALA A 478 -6.67 -0.33 -13.30
C ALA A 478 -7.39 -0.78 -14.59
N GLY A 479 -8.69 -0.52 -14.70
CA GLY A 479 -9.53 -0.88 -15.84
C GLY A 479 -10.05 -2.32 -15.82
N PHE A 480 -9.59 -3.18 -14.90
CA PHE A 480 -10.05 -4.57 -14.82
C PHE A 480 -11.44 -4.65 -14.18
N PRO A 481 -12.28 -5.63 -14.57
CA PRO A 481 -13.64 -5.77 -14.06
C PRO A 481 -13.77 -5.68 -12.54
N ILE A 482 -14.77 -4.94 -12.07
CA ILE A 482 -15.10 -4.76 -10.64
C ILE A 482 -16.51 -5.30 -10.37
N PHE A 483 -16.94 -5.36 -9.11
CA PHE A 483 -18.34 -5.67 -8.83
C PHE A 483 -19.25 -4.47 -9.14
N ASN A 484 -20.36 -4.72 -9.81
CA ASN A 484 -21.40 -3.73 -10.15
C ASN A 484 -22.31 -3.39 -8.94
N ALA A 485 -22.09 -4.03 -7.79
CA ALA A 485 -22.90 -3.84 -6.59
C ALA A 485 -22.56 -2.51 -5.89
N PRO A 486 -23.55 -1.64 -5.60
CA PRO A 486 -23.33 -0.24 -5.21
C PRO A 486 -22.65 -0.01 -3.84
N ARG A 487 -22.23 -1.05 -3.10
CA ARG A 487 -21.77 -0.90 -1.69
C ARG A 487 -20.56 -1.75 -1.28
N LEU A 488 -20.06 -2.64 -2.15
CA LEU A 488 -18.90 -3.48 -1.80
C LEU A 488 -17.57 -2.92 -2.32
N TYR A 489 -17.58 -1.92 -3.20
CA TYR A 489 -16.36 -1.24 -3.64
C TYR A 489 -16.24 0.09 -2.89
N GLU A 490 -15.29 0.17 -1.95
CA GLU A 490 -14.87 1.45 -1.38
C GLU A 490 -14.23 2.29 -2.50
N GLN A 491 -14.54 3.59 -2.53
CA GLN A 491 -14.09 4.51 -3.58
C GLN A 491 -12.59 4.88 -3.46
N GLY A 492 -11.82 4.19 -2.61
CA GLY A 492 -10.38 4.40 -2.47
C GLY A 492 -9.98 5.76 -1.87
N ILE A 493 -10.94 6.58 -1.42
CA ILE A 493 -10.68 7.85 -0.73
C ILE A 493 -11.54 7.94 0.54
N THR A 494 -10.93 8.40 1.63
CA THR A 494 -11.57 8.53 2.94
C THR A 494 -11.27 9.93 3.49
N THR A 495 -12.31 10.71 3.76
CA THR A 495 -12.17 11.95 4.53
C THR A 495 -11.95 11.59 5.99
N LEU A 496 -11.01 12.26 6.65
CA LEU A 496 -10.77 12.11 8.09
C LEU A 496 -11.20 13.38 8.83
N PRO A 497 -11.56 13.30 10.13
CA PRO A 497 -11.92 14.47 10.94
C PRO A 497 -10.83 15.54 10.91
N PRO A 498 -11.17 16.84 10.96
CA PRO A 498 -10.19 17.90 10.91
C PRO A 498 -9.53 18.08 12.28
N THR A 499 -8.30 18.60 12.28
CA THR A 499 -7.58 18.98 13.51
C THR A 499 -7.19 20.45 13.46
N ASP A 500 -6.55 20.95 14.52
CA ASP A 500 -5.99 22.30 14.61
C ASP A 500 -6.95 23.41 14.13
N ILE A 501 -8.23 23.29 14.50
CA ILE A 501 -9.26 24.24 14.14
C ILE A 501 -9.01 25.55 14.88
N THR A 502 -8.83 26.64 14.14
CA THR A 502 -8.68 28.00 14.66
C THR A 502 -9.93 28.83 14.37
N ALA A 503 -9.88 30.15 14.62
CA ALA A 503 -10.95 31.04 14.20
C ALA A 503 -11.03 31.20 12.66
N THR A 504 -9.95 31.00 11.92
CA THR A 504 -9.90 31.28 10.47
C THR A 504 -9.24 30.19 9.64
N SER A 505 -9.00 29.02 10.24
CA SER A 505 -8.46 27.86 9.55
C SER A 505 -8.88 26.54 10.19
N ALA A 506 -8.71 25.45 9.43
CA ALA A 506 -8.76 24.09 9.94
C ALA A 506 -7.74 23.24 9.17
N HIS A 507 -7.11 22.29 9.86
CA HIS A 507 -6.24 21.31 9.23
C HIS A 507 -7.08 20.11 8.77
N LEU A 508 -7.14 19.91 7.45
CA LEU A 508 -7.96 18.88 6.81
C LEU A 508 -7.11 17.65 6.51
N HIS A 509 -7.71 16.49 6.71
CA HIS A 509 -7.07 15.19 6.57
C HIS A 509 -7.87 14.27 5.64
N ALA A 510 -7.16 13.52 4.79
CA ALA A 510 -7.76 12.45 4.01
C ALA A 510 -6.75 11.33 3.75
N PHE A 511 -7.27 10.14 3.52
CA PHE A 511 -6.50 8.98 3.10
C PHE A 511 -6.98 8.51 1.73
N ALA A 512 -6.06 8.47 0.77
CA ALA A 512 -6.26 7.80 -0.51
C ALA A 512 -5.61 6.41 -0.46
N ASP A 513 -6.43 5.36 -0.48
CA ASP A 513 -5.97 3.98 -0.54
C ASP A 513 -5.42 3.68 -1.94
N THR A 514 -4.10 3.81 -2.10
CA THR A 514 -3.42 3.60 -3.38
C THR A 514 -3.50 2.16 -3.88
N ASN A 515 -3.99 1.21 -3.07
CA ASN A 515 -4.33 -0.12 -3.58
C ASN A 515 -5.61 -0.10 -4.41
N PHE A 516 -6.48 0.90 -4.26
CA PHE A 516 -7.68 1.13 -5.04
C PHE A 516 -7.48 2.28 -6.02
N LEU A 517 -7.07 3.45 -5.55
CA LEU A 517 -7.05 4.65 -6.34
C LEU A 517 -5.69 4.84 -7.04
N ASP A 518 -5.70 4.83 -8.37
CA ASP A 518 -4.53 5.23 -9.14
C ASP A 518 -4.40 6.76 -9.15
N LEU A 519 -3.55 7.28 -8.27
CA LEU A 519 -3.30 8.71 -8.13
C LEU A 519 -2.67 9.34 -9.38
N THR A 520 -1.95 8.57 -10.20
CA THR A 520 -1.29 9.09 -11.42
C THR A 520 -2.28 9.37 -12.54
N SER A 521 -3.45 8.76 -12.44
CA SER A 521 -4.51 8.93 -13.39
C SER A 521 -5.17 10.32 -13.20
N LEU A 522 -5.30 10.81 -11.96
CA LEU A 522 -6.22 11.90 -11.59
C LEU A 522 -5.96 13.23 -12.30
N THR A 523 -7.04 13.91 -12.73
CA THR A 523 -6.99 15.29 -13.24
C THR A 523 -7.08 16.32 -12.13
N ASN A 524 -7.72 15.98 -11.01
CA ASN A 524 -7.85 16.84 -9.84
C ASN A 524 -8.03 15.99 -8.58
N PHE A 525 -7.69 16.57 -7.44
CA PHE A 525 -7.71 15.89 -6.15
C PHE A 525 -7.69 16.94 -5.04
N GLY A 526 -8.39 16.69 -3.94
CA GLY A 526 -8.34 17.60 -2.79
C GLY A 526 -9.59 17.53 -1.92
N PHE A 527 -10.03 18.69 -1.44
CA PHE A 527 -11.23 18.81 -0.63
C PHE A 527 -12.23 19.72 -1.29
N GLU A 528 -13.50 19.49 -1.02
CA GLU A 528 -14.53 20.48 -1.26
C GLU A 528 -15.21 20.84 0.05
N TYR A 529 -15.54 22.12 0.23
CA TYR A 529 -16.16 22.63 1.44
C TYR A 529 -17.20 23.72 1.15
N ARG A 530 -18.14 23.92 2.07
CA ARG A 530 -19.16 24.98 2.02
C ARG A 530 -19.67 25.32 3.41
N LEU A 531 -20.36 26.45 3.55
CA LEU A 531 -21.08 26.76 4.78
C LEU A 531 -22.23 25.75 4.98
N LEU A 532 -22.52 25.43 6.23
CA LEU A 532 -23.69 24.60 6.56
C LEU A 532 -24.96 25.33 6.12
N GLY A 533 -25.69 24.72 5.18
CA GLY A 533 -26.91 25.28 4.58
C GLY A 533 -26.72 25.79 3.15
N ASP A 534 -25.49 26.06 2.71
CA ASP A 534 -25.23 26.48 1.33
C ASP A 534 -25.43 25.34 0.33
N ALA A 535 -25.79 25.67 -0.91
CA ALA A 535 -26.05 24.67 -1.96
C ALA A 535 -24.80 24.19 -2.69
N SER A 536 -23.78 25.05 -2.83
CA SER A 536 -22.62 24.80 -3.69
C SER A 536 -21.35 24.64 -2.87
N PHE A 537 -20.50 23.69 -3.29
CA PHE A 537 -19.18 23.50 -2.73
C PHE A 537 -18.14 24.37 -3.43
N THR A 538 -17.16 24.85 -2.65
CA THR A 538 -15.90 25.43 -3.13
C THR A 538 -14.83 24.35 -3.07
N THR A 539 -14.00 24.25 -4.11
CA THR A 539 -12.92 23.25 -4.18
C THR A 539 -11.60 23.83 -3.67
N PHE A 540 -10.82 22.99 -3.01
CA PHE A 540 -9.48 23.23 -2.53
C PHE A 540 -8.58 22.12 -3.07
N ALA A 541 -7.88 22.42 -4.17
CA ALA A 541 -7.03 21.45 -4.86
C ALA A 541 -5.76 21.16 -4.05
N CYS A 542 -5.35 19.90 -4.06
CA CYS A 542 -4.20 19.37 -3.35
C CYS A 542 -3.34 18.54 -4.30
N THR A 543 -2.05 18.37 -3.98
CA THR A 543 -1.22 17.38 -4.68
C THR A 543 -1.68 15.97 -4.33
N PRO A 544 -1.97 15.10 -5.32
CA PRO A 544 -2.35 13.71 -5.07
C PRO A 544 -1.28 12.95 -4.28
N THR A 545 -1.63 12.53 -3.07
CA THR A 545 -0.78 11.74 -2.17
C THR A 545 -1.65 10.79 -1.35
N ALA A 546 -1.05 9.73 -0.78
CA ALA A 546 -1.80 8.74 0.00
C ALA A 546 -2.36 9.32 1.31
N ASN A 547 -1.57 10.17 1.98
CA ASN A 547 -2.01 10.90 3.17
C ASN A 547 -2.04 12.38 2.79
N VAL A 548 -3.23 12.96 2.82
CA VAL A 548 -3.47 14.36 2.49
C VAL A 548 -3.61 15.11 3.78
N ASP A 549 -2.71 16.06 3.98
CA ASP A 549 -2.59 16.84 5.20
C ASP A 549 -2.40 18.31 4.78
N VAL A 550 -3.47 19.10 4.87
CA VAL A 550 -3.48 20.47 4.32
C VAL A 550 -4.21 21.43 5.24
N THR A 551 -3.75 22.69 5.29
CA THR A 551 -4.45 23.74 6.04
C THR A 551 -5.40 24.50 5.13
N LEU A 552 -6.70 24.37 5.37
CA LEU A 552 -7.71 25.25 4.79
C LEU A 552 -7.73 26.56 5.61
N GLY A 553 -7.26 27.64 5.02
CA GLY A 553 -7.20 28.96 5.64
C GLY A 553 -8.25 29.94 5.11
N GLN A 554 -8.24 31.16 5.65
CA GLN A 554 -9.09 32.28 5.22
C GLN A 554 -10.60 31.98 5.27
N ILE A 555 -11.03 31.14 6.22
CA ILE A 555 -12.43 30.84 6.48
C ILE A 555 -12.98 31.72 7.61
N LEU A 556 -14.31 31.80 7.75
CA LEU A 556 -14.98 32.70 8.68
C LEU A 556 -14.92 32.17 10.13
N PRO A 557 -14.73 33.04 11.14
CA PRO A 557 -14.89 32.70 12.55
C PRO A 557 -16.30 32.30 12.94
N CYS A 558 -16.45 31.53 14.02
CA CYS A 558 -17.75 31.09 14.56
C CYS A 558 -18.66 30.39 13.54
N THR A 559 -18.10 29.70 12.57
CA THR A 559 -18.84 29.26 11.38
C THR A 559 -18.71 27.76 11.20
N THR A 560 -19.85 27.10 10.92
CA THR A 560 -19.88 25.66 10.65
C THR A 560 -19.75 25.39 9.16
N TYR A 561 -18.77 24.57 8.80
CA TYR A 561 -18.50 24.12 7.45
C TYR A 561 -18.85 22.66 7.26
N VAL A 562 -19.29 22.31 6.07
CA VAL A 562 -19.44 20.94 5.55
C VAL A 562 -18.28 20.70 4.59
N TYR A 563 -17.55 19.60 4.74
CA TYR A 563 -16.42 19.27 3.85
C TYR A 563 -16.30 17.76 3.57
N ARG A 564 -15.63 17.43 2.46
CA ARG A 564 -15.24 16.06 2.09
C ARG A 564 -14.06 16.06 1.12
N ALA A 565 -13.27 15.00 1.14
CA ALA A 565 -12.22 14.77 0.16
C ALA A 565 -12.82 14.30 -1.18
N PHE A 566 -12.15 14.62 -2.29
CA PHE A 566 -12.52 14.15 -3.62
C PHE A 566 -11.30 13.74 -4.45
N ALA A 567 -11.53 12.83 -5.39
CA ALA A 567 -10.63 12.58 -6.51
C ALA A 567 -11.40 12.67 -7.82
N GLU A 568 -10.80 13.26 -8.84
CA GLU A 568 -11.44 13.53 -10.13
C GLU A 568 -10.60 12.97 -11.28
N MET A 569 -11.32 12.45 -12.27
CA MET A 569 -10.79 12.19 -13.60
C MET A 569 -11.81 12.61 -14.65
N ASN A 570 -11.43 13.51 -15.56
CA ASN A 570 -12.25 13.89 -16.73
C ASN A 570 -13.69 14.27 -16.35
N GLY A 571 -13.87 15.02 -15.26
CA GLY A 571 -15.18 15.44 -14.77
C GLY A 571 -15.97 14.38 -13.99
N ILE A 572 -15.41 13.18 -13.77
CA ILE A 572 -16.01 12.14 -12.92
C ILE A 572 -15.36 12.20 -11.54
N TYR A 573 -16.20 12.32 -10.50
CA TYR A 573 -15.77 12.50 -9.12
C TYR A 573 -16.08 11.27 -8.27
N ILE A 574 -15.13 10.94 -7.39
CA ILE A 574 -15.34 10.08 -6.23
C ILE A 574 -15.12 10.89 -4.97
N TYR A 575 -15.90 10.62 -3.92
CA TYR A 575 -15.90 11.40 -2.69
C TYR A 575 -15.70 10.52 -1.47
N GLY A 576 -14.94 11.04 -0.50
CA GLY A 576 -14.88 10.47 0.84
C GLY A 576 -16.11 10.84 1.66
N ASP A 577 -16.10 10.39 2.92
CA ASP A 577 -17.15 10.73 3.90
C ASP A 577 -17.32 12.25 4.06
N THR A 578 -18.54 12.67 4.38
CA THR A 578 -18.85 14.09 4.62
C THR A 578 -18.78 14.38 6.11
N PHE A 579 -17.98 15.37 6.49
CA PHE A 579 -17.80 15.81 7.87
C PHE A 579 -18.20 17.28 8.03
N HIS A 580 -18.54 17.65 9.26
CA HIS A 580 -18.74 19.05 9.64
C HIS A 580 -17.72 19.47 10.71
N PHE A 581 -17.30 20.73 10.67
CA PHE A 581 -16.54 21.34 11.76
C PHE A 581 -16.97 22.80 11.96
N THR A 582 -16.77 23.33 13.16
CA THR A 582 -17.07 24.72 13.51
C THR A 582 -15.80 25.44 13.91
N THR A 583 -15.48 26.55 13.23
CA THR A 583 -14.33 27.40 13.57
C THR A 583 -14.50 28.05 14.94
N LEU A 584 -13.37 28.35 15.60
CA LEU A 584 -13.40 28.96 16.93
C LEU A 584 -13.97 30.38 16.91
N CYS A 585 -14.63 30.75 18.00
CA CYS A 585 -15.13 32.09 18.26
C CYS A 585 -14.10 32.95 19.00
N GLN A 586 -12.97 33.24 18.36
CA GLN A 586 -11.84 33.94 18.97
C GLN A 586 -11.42 35.17 18.15
N PRO A 587 -10.80 36.20 18.78
CA PRO A 587 -10.19 37.31 18.06
C PRO A 587 -9.11 36.83 17.09
N VAL A 588 -8.96 37.54 15.98
CA VAL A 588 -7.97 37.24 14.94
C VAL A 588 -6.99 38.40 14.83
N VAL A 589 -5.69 38.11 14.86
CA VAL A 589 -4.60 39.07 14.66
C VAL A 589 -3.75 38.62 13.48
N ALA A 590 -3.62 39.46 12.46
CA ALA A 590 -2.72 39.20 11.34
C ALA A 590 -1.35 39.83 11.61
N MET A 591 -0.28 39.12 11.23
CA MET A 591 1.10 39.58 11.31
C MET A 591 1.80 39.26 10.00
N ASP A 592 2.31 40.29 9.34
CA ASP A 592 3.10 40.17 8.12
C ASP A 592 4.58 40.38 8.48
N THR A 593 5.44 39.46 8.06
CA THR A 593 6.89 39.54 8.26
C THR A 593 7.65 39.06 7.03
N THR A 594 8.87 39.53 6.85
CA THR A 594 9.77 39.11 5.77
C THR A 594 11.07 38.60 6.39
N ILE A 595 11.51 37.42 5.98
CA ILE A 595 12.77 36.78 6.40
C ILE A 595 13.71 36.63 5.21
N CYS A 596 15.02 36.46 5.46
CA CYS A 596 16.00 36.22 4.40
C CYS A 596 15.91 34.79 3.86
N PHE A 597 16.45 34.58 2.66
CA PHE A 597 16.40 33.27 2.01
C PHE A 597 17.15 32.23 2.84
N GLY A 598 16.43 31.20 3.29
CA GLY A 598 16.98 30.12 4.12
C GLY A 598 16.86 30.35 5.63
N ASP A 599 16.43 31.54 6.06
CA ASP A 599 16.15 31.81 7.47
C ASP A 599 14.83 31.18 7.93
N SER A 600 14.62 31.18 9.24
CA SER A 600 13.38 30.72 9.88
C SER A 600 12.78 31.82 10.76
N PHE A 601 11.46 31.78 10.95
CA PHE A 601 10.75 32.69 11.85
C PHE A 601 10.22 31.92 13.06
N SER A 602 10.49 32.39 14.28
CA SER A 602 9.96 31.78 15.50
C SER A 602 8.90 32.66 16.16
N PHE A 603 7.75 32.07 16.48
CA PHE A 603 6.65 32.75 17.17
C PHE A 603 6.05 31.84 18.24
N HIS A 604 5.99 32.34 19.49
CA HIS A 604 5.48 31.62 20.67
C HIS A 604 5.94 30.15 20.80
N GLY A 605 7.23 29.91 20.57
CA GLY A 605 7.84 28.57 20.72
C GLY A 605 7.67 27.63 19.52
N GLN A 606 6.94 28.05 18.47
CA GLN A 606 6.92 27.36 17.18
C GLN A 606 7.92 28.03 16.22
N THR A 607 8.57 27.23 15.37
CA THR A 607 9.53 27.72 14.37
C THR A 607 9.06 27.33 12.98
N TYR A 608 8.99 28.32 12.10
CA TYR A 608 8.53 28.23 10.73
C TYR A 608 9.74 28.37 9.79
N PRO A 609 10.24 27.26 9.23
CA PRO A 609 11.49 27.26 8.45
C PRO A 609 11.31 27.70 7.01
N GLN A 610 10.09 28.01 6.58
CA GLN A 610 9.76 28.35 5.20
C GLN A 610 8.73 29.49 5.18
N PRO A 611 8.76 30.36 4.15
CA PRO A 611 7.73 31.37 3.94
C PRO A 611 6.37 30.70 3.66
N GLY A 612 5.29 31.39 4.01
CA GLY A 612 3.92 30.90 3.89
C GLY A 612 2.96 31.61 4.83
N THR A 613 1.67 31.24 4.76
CA THR A 613 0.66 31.67 5.72
C THR A 613 0.41 30.56 6.73
N PHE A 614 0.61 30.86 8.01
CA PHE A 614 0.44 29.93 9.12
C PHE A 614 -0.59 30.44 10.13
N TYR A 615 -1.17 29.51 10.90
CA TYR A 615 -2.21 29.81 11.88
C TYR A 615 -1.81 29.23 13.23
N GLN A 616 -1.89 30.03 14.29
CA GLN A 616 -1.59 29.57 15.65
C GLN A 616 -2.55 30.19 16.65
N VAL A 617 -3.05 29.38 17.58
CA VAL A 617 -3.84 29.88 18.72
C VAL A 617 -2.93 30.12 19.91
N VAL A 618 -2.88 31.35 20.41
CA VAL A 618 -2.12 31.73 21.61
C VAL A 618 -3.06 32.47 22.56
N ASN A 619 -3.21 31.95 23.78
CA ASN A 619 -4.04 32.54 24.84
C ASN A 619 -5.46 32.93 24.37
N GLY A 620 -6.10 32.09 23.56
CA GLY A 620 -7.46 32.32 23.06
C GLY A 620 -7.58 33.36 21.93
N THR A 621 -6.46 33.73 21.30
CA THR A 621 -6.41 34.56 20.09
C THR A 621 -5.82 33.74 18.94
N THR A 622 -6.45 33.79 17.77
CA THR A 622 -5.91 33.20 16.53
C THR A 622 -4.98 34.20 15.84
N TYR A 623 -3.72 33.84 15.66
CA TYR A 623 -2.74 34.61 14.89
C TYR A 623 -2.63 34.05 13.48
N VAL A 624 -2.72 34.93 12.48
CA VAL A 624 -2.43 34.63 11.06
C VAL A 624 -1.06 35.21 10.75
N LEU A 625 -0.07 34.33 10.56
CA LEU A 625 1.33 34.69 10.33
C LEU A 625 1.62 34.59 8.83
N ASN A 626 1.74 35.71 8.15
CA ASN A 626 2.17 35.77 6.75
C ASN A 626 3.68 36.02 6.72
N ILE A 627 4.42 34.99 6.32
CA ILE A 627 5.88 35.01 6.27
C ILE A 627 6.30 35.06 4.80
N HIS A 628 6.96 36.14 4.40
CA HIS A 628 7.51 36.32 3.06
C HIS A 628 9.02 36.10 3.07
N ASN A 629 9.59 35.82 1.90
CA ASN A 629 11.02 35.64 1.74
C ASN A 629 11.61 36.76 0.88
N TYR A 630 12.74 37.31 1.31
CA TYR A 630 13.52 38.25 0.53
C TYR A 630 14.42 37.50 -0.48
N PRO A 631 14.38 37.82 -1.80
CA PRO A 631 15.18 37.11 -2.80
C PRO A 631 16.70 37.28 -2.57
N SER A 632 17.47 36.19 -2.59
CA SER A 632 18.95 36.24 -2.68
C SER A 632 19.40 36.83 -4.04
N ARG A 633 20.48 37.62 -4.06
CA ARG A 633 21.13 38.12 -5.28
C ARG A 633 22.51 37.49 -5.47
N ASP A 634 22.56 36.22 -5.82
CA ASP A 634 23.82 35.57 -6.20
C ASP A 634 24.23 35.99 -7.63
N THR A 635 25.46 36.51 -7.81
CA THR A 635 25.98 36.94 -9.13
C THR A 635 27.34 36.35 -9.41
N THR A 636 27.57 35.83 -10.61
CA THR A 636 28.90 35.37 -11.06
C THR A 636 29.47 36.33 -12.11
N ILE A 637 30.69 36.81 -11.89
CA ILE A 637 31.46 37.64 -12.82
C ILE A 637 32.61 36.79 -13.36
N MET A 638 32.69 36.62 -14.68
CA MET A 638 33.82 35.96 -15.33
C MET A 638 34.54 36.97 -16.22
N ILE A 639 35.83 37.18 -15.96
CA ILE A 639 36.62 38.18 -16.70
C ILE A 639 38.06 37.72 -16.88
N SER A 640 38.68 38.18 -17.97
CA SER A 640 40.11 38.00 -18.23
C SER A 640 40.81 39.34 -18.32
N ILE A 641 41.98 39.46 -17.72
CA ILE A 641 42.83 40.66 -17.77
C ILE A 641 44.25 40.26 -18.22
N LEU A 642 45.03 41.22 -18.72
CA LEU A 642 46.42 40.96 -19.09
C LEU A 642 47.31 40.88 -17.83
N GLU A 643 48.39 40.10 -17.92
CA GLU A 643 49.40 40.03 -16.85
C GLU A 643 49.95 41.42 -16.50
N GLY A 644 49.88 41.79 -15.22
CA GLY A 644 50.24 43.11 -14.70
C GLY A 644 49.09 44.12 -14.59
N GLU A 645 47.88 43.78 -15.07
CA GLU A 645 46.66 44.56 -14.83
C GLU A 645 45.96 44.17 -13.52
N ASP A 646 45.09 45.05 -13.02
CA ASP A 646 44.22 44.80 -11.86
C ASP A 646 42.74 44.83 -12.30
N TYR A 647 41.94 43.88 -11.82
CA TYR A 647 40.48 43.94 -11.86
C TYR A 647 39.93 44.36 -10.49
N TYR A 648 39.08 45.38 -10.46
CA TYR A 648 38.56 45.91 -9.20
C TYR A 648 37.12 45.45 -8.96
N VAL A 649 36.87 44.83 -7.80
CA VAL A 649 35.51 44.61 -7.28
C VAL A 649 35.38 45.29 -5.93
N ASN A 650 34.42 46.22 -5.82
CA ASN A 650 34.18 47.03 -4.62
C ASN A 650 35.44 47.73 -4.06
N GLY A 651 36.31 48.22 -4.96
CA GLY A 651 37.55 48.91 -4.59
C GLY A 651 38.71 48.01 -4.18
N VAL A 652 38.53 46.68 -4.15
CA VAL A 652 39.62 45.70 -3.94
C VAL A 652 40.18 45.27 -5.29
N ALA A 653 41.49 45.35 -5.44
CA ALA A 653 42.21 44.92 -6.64
C ALA A 653 42.48 43.41 -6.63
N TYR A 654 42.24 42.77 -7.77
CA TYR A 654 42.54 41.36 -8.03
C TYR A 654 43.43 41.28 -9.28
N SER A 655 44.62 40.71 -9.12
CA SER A 655 45.64 40.61 -10.19
C SER A 655 46.23 39.20 -10.34
N TYR A 656 45.62 38.21 -9.70
CA TYR A 656 46.01 36.80 -9.83
C TYR A 656 44.84 35.98 -10.34
N SER A 657 45.16 34.92 -11.09
CA SER A 657 44.17 33.94 -11.51
C SER A 657 43.52 33.29 -10.29
N GLY A 658 42.20 33.27 -10.21
CA GLY A 658 41.48 32.55 -9.17
C GLY A 658 39.96 32.71 -9.20
N THR A 659 39.30 31.96 -8.32
CA THR A 659 37.89 32.12 -7.98
C THR A 659 37.78 32.78 -6.60
N TYR A 660 37.17 33.95 -6.54
CA TYR A 660 37.01 34.76 -5.33
C TYR A 660 35.54 34.84 -4.96
N THR A 661 35.20 34.47 -3.72
CA THR A 661 33.86 34.69 -3.16
C THR A 661 33.86 35.98 -2.35
N LEU A 662 32.95 36.88 -2.70
CA LEU A 662 32.80 38.21 -2.13
C LEU A 662 31.46 38.28 -1.43
N ASN A 663 31.49 38.52 -0.13
CA ASN A 663 30.30 38.75 0.69
C ASN A 663 30.05 40.26 0.76
N PHE A 664 28.87 40.69 0.34
CA PHE A 664 28.48 42.09 0.40
C PHE A 664 27.74 42.39 1.70
N ASP A 665 27.88 43.63 2.18
CA ASP A 665 27.18 44.13 3.37
C ASP A 665 25.67 43.97 3.22
N THR A 666 25.02 43.68 4.35
CA THR A 666 23.57 43.50 4.43
C THR A 666 22.83 44.73 3.93
N ASP A 667 21.78 44.52 3.13
CA ASP A 667 20.90 45.62 2.74
C ASP A 667 20.07 46.13 3.95
N ILE A 668 19.16 47.08 3.70
CA ILE A 668 18.28 47.64 4.73
C ILE A 668 17.36 46.58 5.41
N HIS A 669 17.26 45.38 4.86
CA HIS A 669 16.47 44.26 5.40
C HIS A 669 17.33 43.20 6.10
N GLY A 670 18.66 43.38 6.16
CA GLY A 670 19.55 42.47 6.89
C GLY A 670 19.98 41.22 6.12
N CYS A 671 19.66 41.11 4.83
CA CYS A 671 20.02 39.95 4.01
C CYS A 671 21.35 40.18 3.28
N ASP A 672 22.22 39.16 3.24
CA ASP A 672 23.50 39.21 2.53
C ASP A 672 23.36 38.83 1.04
N SER A 673 24.42 39.06 0.27
CA SER A 673 24.50 38.65 -1.14
C SER A 673 25.92 38.18 -1.44
N ASN A 674 26.04 37.11 -2.22
CA ASN A 674 27.33 36.56 -2.64
C ASN A 674 27.62 36.91 -4.10
N VAL A 675 28.80 37.47 -4.37
CA VAL A 675 29.33 37.57 -5.74
C VAL A 675 30.51 36.63 -5.88
N VAL A 676 30.52 35.81 -6.93
CA VAL A 676 31.65 34.95 -7.29
C VAL A 676 32.37 35.58 -8.47
N LEU A 677 33.62 36.00 -8.27
CA LEU A 677 34.51 36.48 -9.33
C LEU A 677 35.41 35.32 -9.78
N ILE A 678 35.36 34.96 -11.06
CA ILE A 678 36.33 34.07 -11.71
C ILE A 678 37.21 34.97 -12.60
N LEU A 679 38.45 35.19 -12.16
CA LEU A 679 39.41 36.09 -12.82
C LEU A 679 40.51 35.28 -13.49
N HIS A 680 40.69 35.41 -14.79
CA HIS A 680 41.73 34.74 -15.56
C HIS A 680 42.81 35.72 -16.03
N ILE A 681 44.09 35.44 -15.76
CA ILE A 681 45.22 36.27 -16.22
C ILE A 681 45.75 35.74 -17.54
N ILE A 682 45.82 36.59 -18.56
CA ILE A 682 46.40 36.28 -19.87
C ILE A 682 47.88 36.66 -19.85
N PRO A 683 48.82 35.70 -20.01
CA PRO A 683 50.25 35.98 -20.04
C PRO A 683 50.63 36.92 -21.19
N THR A 684 51.57 37.85 -20.96
CA THR A 684 52.03 38.80 -22.00
C THR A 684 53.46 38.57 -22.47
N GLN A 685 54.18 37.65 -21.82
CA GLN A 685 55.55 37.26 -22.16
C GLN A 685 55.68 35.74 -22.17
N VAL A 686 56.74 35.24 -22.82
CA VAL A 686 57.10 33.83 -22.79
C VAL A 686 57.38 33.41 -21.33
N SER A 687 56.73 32.35 -20.87
CA SER A 687 56.90 31.81 -19.53
C SER A 687 58.17 30.96 -19.47
N VAL A 688 59.20 31.47 -18.80
CA VAL A 688 60.47 30.76 -18.63
C VAL A 688 60.41 29.83 -17.41
N TRP A 689 60.72 28.56 -17.62
CA TRP A 689 60.75 27.55 -16.56
C TRP A 689 61.94 27.76 -15.63
N ASP A 690 61.67 27.82 -14.34
CA ASP A 690 62.66 27.97 -13.27
C ASP A 690 62.95 26.64 -12.55
N GLY A 691 62.42 25.53 -13.05
CA GLY A 691 62.51 24.20 -12.43
C GLY A 691 61.39 23.89 -11.43
N SER A 692 60.48 24.82 -11.16
CA SER A 692 59.34 24.61 -10.24
C SER A 692 58.17 23.86 -10.89
N ALA A 693 57.23 23.41 -10.06
CA ALA A 693 55.97 22.81 -10.50
C ALA A 693 54.81 23.40 -9.69
N GLN A 694 53.74 23.84 -10.38
CA GLN A 694 52.58 24.50 -9.78
C GLN A 694 51.28 23.82 -10.26
N PRO A 695 50.31 23.51 -9.36
CA PRO A 695 48.98 23.04 -9.78
C PRO A 695 48.24 24.03 -10.68
N TRP A 696 47.36 23.51 -11.55
CA TRP A 696 46.44 24.34 -12.34
C TRP A 696 45.46 25.09 -11.45
N VAL A 697 45.16 26.34 -11.82
CA VAL A 697 44.16 27.15 -11.14
C VAL A 697 42.76 26.91 -11.71
N PHE A 698 42.68 26.67 -13.03
CA PHE A 698 41.42 26.50 -13.76
C PHE A 698 41.30 25.16 -14.44
N GLY A 699 40.04 24.79 -14.69
CA GLY A 699 39.66 23.53 -15.31
C GLY A 699 39.44 22.41 -14.31
N ASP A 700 38.45 21.56 -14.60
CA ASP A 700 38.28 20.25 -13.96
C ASP A 700 38.77 19.10 -14.88
N GLY A 701 39.33 19.48 -16.03
CA GLY A 701 39.82 18.59 -17.07
C GLY A 701 38.71 17.89 -17.86
N SER A 702 37.45 18.32 -17.74
CA SER A 702 36.39 17.91 -18.68
C SER A 702 36.60 18.58 -20.04
N GLN A 703 35.96 18.06 -21.10
CA GLN A 703 36.06 18.65 -22.44
C GLN A 703 35.52 20.09 -22.49
N ALA A 704 34.51 20.40 -21.69
CA ALA A 704 33.92 21.74 -21.62
C ALA A 704 34.73 22.72 -20.75
N ASN A 705 35.61 22.20 -19.90
CA ASN A 705 36.41 22.98 -18.95
C ASN A 705 37.80 22.33 -18.76
N PRO A 706 38.67 22.38 -19.80
CA PRO A 706 40.00 21.77 -19.76
C PRO A 706 40.86 22.39 -18.66
N TYR A 707 41.84 21.64 -18.16
CA TYR A 707 42.89 22.21 -17.30
C TYR A 707 43.68 23.23 -18.11
N ILE A 708 43.66 24.48 -17.66
CA ILE A 708 44.36 25.57 -18.33
C ILE A 708 45.81 25.61 -17.85
N ILE A 709 46.74 25.63 -18.79
CA ILE A 709 48.17 25.72 -18.56
C ILE A 709 48.62 27.12 -18.95
N GLU A 710 48.72 27.96 -17.93
CA GLU A 710 49.02 29.39 -17.97
C GLU A 710 50.52 29.68 -17.96
N ASN A 711 51.35 28.74 -17.47
CA ASN A 711 52.78 28.93 -17.33
C ASN A 711 53.60 27.62 -17.36
N ALA A 712 54.92 27.75 -17.43
CA ALA A 712 55.85 26.63 -17.54
C ALA A 712 55.80 25.69 -16.32
N SER A 713 55.60 26.23 -15.12
CA SER A 713 55.50 25.44 -13.88
C SER A 713 54.23 24.59 -13.84
N GLN A 714 53.13 25.03 -14.46
CA GLN A 714 51.91 24.22 -14.61
C GLN A 714 52.09 23.11 -15.65
N LEU A 715 52.86 23.35 -16.72
CA LEU A 715 53.24 22.29 -17.65
C LEU A 715 54.14 21.25 -16.97
N ALA A 716 55.07 21.68 -16.13
CA ALA A 716 55.92 20.79 -15.33
C ALA A 716 55.11 19.98 -14.29
N TYR A 717 54.10 20.61 -13.67
CA TYR A 717 53.19 19.91 -12.78
C TYR A 717 52.40 18.83 -13.49
N MET A 718 51.88 19.12 -14.70
CA MET A 718 51.22 18.14 -15.55
C MET A 718 52.13 16.93 -15.80
N ALA A 719 53.39 17.16 -16.16
CA ALA A 719 54.38 16.10 -16.36
C ALA A 719 54.51 15.23 -15.10
N ASN A 720 54.69 15.87 -13.94
CA ASN A 720 54.89 15.18 -12.66
C ASN A 720 53.69 14.31 -12.26
N VAL A 721 52.47 14.84 -12.29
CA VAL A 721 51.30 14.11 -11.81
C VAL A 721 50.90 12.96 -12.74
N ILE A 722 51.10 13.12 -14.05
CA ILE A 722 50.81 12.07 -15.03
C ILE A 722 51.85 10.95 -14.96
N ASN A 723 53.13 11.30 -14.82
CA ASN A 723 54.20 10.33 -14.64
C ASN A 723 54.07 9.54 -13.32
N ALA A 724 53.44 10.13 -12.30
CA ALA A 724 53.12 9.44 -11.06
C ALA A 724 51.86 8.55 -11.16
N ASN A 725 50.76 9.04 -11.76
CA ASN A 725 49.49 8.32 -11.83
C ASN A 725 48.65 8.69 -13.07
N SER A 726 48.99 8.08 -14.21
CA SER A 726 48.31 8.36 -15.48
C SER A 726 46.81 8.04 -15.51
N LEU A 727 46.35 7.08 -14.68
CA LEU A 727 44.96 6.62 -14.71
C LEU A 727 43.98 7.68 -14.23
N LEU A 728 44.38 8.54 -13.28
CA LEU A 728 43.56 9.66 -12.78
C LEU A 728 43.27 10.71 -13.85
N TYR A 729 44.15 10.81 -14.85
CA TYR A 729 44.07 11.80 -15.92
C TYR A 729 43.64 11.20 -17.27
N LYS A 730 43.10 9.97 -17.25
CA LYS A 730 42.53 9.34 -18.44
C LYS A 730 41.33 10.16 -18.95
N ASN A 731 41.32 10.47 -20.24
CA ASN A 731 40.27 11.26 -20.91
C ASN A 731 40.11 12.69 -20.34
N LYS A 732 41.14 13.22 -19.67
CA LYS A 732 41.16 14.63 -19.24
C LYS A 732 41.71 15.52 -20.36
N TYR A 733 41.22 16.75 -20.41
CA TYR A 733 41.58 17.76 -21.40
C TYR A 733 42.48 18.82 -20.78
N PHE A 734 43.51 19.23 -21.51
CA PHE A 734 44.51 20.22 -21.12
C PHE A 734 44.67 21.22 -22.26
N GLU A 735 44.80 22.50 -21.93
CA GLU A 735 44.91 23.58 -22.91
C GLU A 735 46.06 24.51 -22.54
N LEU A 736 47.02 24.67 -23.46
CA LEU A 736 48.12 25.60 -23.31
C LEU A 736 47.67 26.99 -23.78
N ILE A 737 47.96 28.02 -23.00
CA ILE A 737 47.55 29.40 -23.33
C ILE A 737 48.70 30.42 -23.28
N ALA A 738 49.93 29.93 -23.13
CA ALA A 738 51.13 30.75 -23.10
C ALA A 738 52.25 30.07 -23.87
N ASP A 739 53.11 30.89 -24.49
CA ASP A 739 54.39 30.40 -25.00
C ASP A 739 55.29 30.04 -23.81
N ILE A 740 55.93 28.88 -23.87
CA ILE A 740 56.76 28.32 -22.81
C ILE A 740 58.21 28.25 -23.27
N ASP A 741 59.13 28.65 -22.42
CA ASP A 741 60.56 28.38 -22.56
C ASP A 741 61.00 27.47 -21.41
N LEU A 742 61.43 26.24 -21.69
CA LEU A 742 61.85 25.28 -20.67
C LEU A 742 63.27 25.54 -20.14
N GLY A 743 63.91 26.64 -20.53
CA GLY A 743 65.17 27.14 -19.97
C GLY A 743 66.38 26.24 -20.20
N GLY A 744 66.27 25.22 -21.07
CA GLY A 744 67.32 24.21 -21.28
C GLY A 744 67.49 23.23 -20.12
N TYR A 745 66.61 23.27 -19.12
CA TYR A 745 66.62 22.33 -18.00
C TYR A 745 66.27 20.92 -18.47
N GLN A 746 66.80 19.90 -17.78
CA GLN A 746 66.48 18.50 -18.06
C GLN A 746 64.98 18.25 -17.91
N TRP A 747 64.32 17.85 -19.00
CA TRP A 747 62.90 17.56 -19.04
C TRP A 747 62.63 16.06 -19.07
N PHE A 748 61.69 15.62 -18.24
CA PHE A 748 61.17 14.25 -18.30
C PHE A 748 59.87 14.24 -19.10
N GLY A 749 59.83 13.41 -20.15
CA GLY A 749 58.64 13.30 -21.01
C GLY A 749 57.35 13.05 -20.23
N ILE A 750 56.23 13.58 -20.74
CA ILE A 750 54.91 13.36 -20.15
C ILE A 750 54.41 11.98 -20.59
N GLY A 751 54.21 11.09 -19.63
CA GLY A 751 53.88 9.69 -19.90
C GLY A 751 55.11 8.81 -20.13
N ASN A 752 56.19 9.02 -19.36
CA ASN A 752 57.53 8.46 -19.63
C ASN A 752 57.70 6.95 -19.38
N SER A 753 56.66 6.21 -19.00
CA SER A 753 56.75 4.77 -18.76
C SER A 753 55.53 4.01 -19.25
N ALA A 754 55.70 2.73 -19.58
CA ALA A 754 54.58 1.87 -19.98
C ALA A 754 53.51 1.72 -18.88
N SER A 755 53.90 1.85 -17.60
CA SER A 755 52.98 1.89 -16.46
C SER A 755 52.19 3.19 -16.36
N ASN A 756 52.77 4.31 -16.79
CA ASN A 756 52.15 5.63 -16.75
C ASN A 756 52.25 6.35 -18.10
N PRO A 757 51.51 5.93 -19.14
CA PRO A 757 51.48 6.65 -20.43
C PRO A 757 50.57 7.89 -20.35
N PHE A 758 50.75 8.88 -21.21
CA PHE A 758 49.78 9.97 -21.35
C PHE A 758 48.49 9.44 -21.99
N ARG A 759 47.35 9.67 -21.33
CA ARG A 759 46.01 9.18 -21.74
C ARG A 759 44.96 10.30 -21.83
N GLY A 760 45.41 11.55 -21.94
CA GLY A 760 44.57 12.73 -22.03
C GLY A 760 44.56 13.36 -23.43
N HIS A 761 43.87 14.48 -23.56
CA HIS A 761 43.84 15.35 -24.73
C HIS A 761 44.59 16.63 -24.41
N PHE A 762 45.50 17.06 -25.28
CA PHE A 762 46.30 18.27 -25.07
C PHE A 762 46.15 19.17 -26.30
N GLU A 763 45.59 20.36 -26.10
CA GLU A 763 45.46 21.39 -27.12
C GLU A 763 46.54 22.45 -26.91
N GLY A 764 47.47 22.57 -27.87
CA GLY A 764 48.59 23.49 -27.77
C GLY A 764 48.28 24.93 -28.18
N ASN A 765 47.11 25.20 -28.78
CA ASN A 765 46.67 26.52 -29.26
C ASN A 765 47.69 27.31 -30.10
N ASN A 766 48.57 26.62 -30.82
CA ASN A 766 49.70 27.21 -31.56
C ASN A 766 50.74 27.96 -30.70
N HIS A 767 50.75 27.79 -29.38
CA HIS A 767 51.81 28.29 -28.51
C HIS A 767 53.13 27.51 -28.70
N THR A 768 54.25 28.17 -28.44
CA THR A 768 55.58 27.55 -28.56
C THR A 768 56.01 26.89 -27.25
N ILE A 769 56.83 25.83 -27.37
CA ILE A 769 57.61 25.26 -26.26
C ILE A 769 59.06 25.24 -26.72
N ASP A 770 59.85 26.17 -26.20
CA ASP A 770 61.24 26.42 -26.57
C ASP A 770 62.22 25.81 -25.56
N ASN A 771 63.47 25.61 -26.01
CA ASN A 771 64.59 25.10 -25.21
C ASN A 771 64.31 23.79 -24.43
N LEU A 772 63.51 22.88 -25.01
CA LEU A 772 63.31 21.53 -24.49
C LEU A 772 64.62 20.71 -24.55
N ASN A 773 65.17 20.35 -23.39
CA ASN A 773 66.35 19.49 -23.28
C ASN A 773 65.98 18.13 -22.67
N ILE A 774 66.33 17.03 -23.36
CA ILE A 774 66.08 15.65 -22.90
C ILE A 774 67.35 14.82 -23.10
N ASP A 775 68.10 14.61 -22.02
CA ASP A 775 69.21 13.65 -21.98
C ASP A 775 68.69 12.26 -21.54
N ILE A 776 69.05 11.19 -22.27
CA ILE A 776 68.59 9.80 -22.05
C ILE A 776 69.57 9.01 -21.20
#